data_AF-A0A8B8AFQ6-F1
#
_entry.id   AF-A0A8B8AFQ6-F1
#
_cell.length_a   1.000
_cell.length_b   1.000
_cell.length_c   1.000
_cell.angle_alpha   90.00
_cell.angle_beta   90.00
_cell.angle_gamma   90.00
#
_symmetry.space_group_name_H-M   'P 1'
#
loop_
_entity.id
_entity.type
_entity.pdbx_description
1 polymer ?
#
loop_
_entity_poly.entity_id
_entity_poly.type
_entity_poly.pdbx_seq_one_letter_code
_entity_poly.pdbx_strand_id
1 'polypeptide(L)'
;MELLSSLLVFLTSCLLFHDCRKLDGYKFPVYTTESCPESEIEWNKKSSAFNCSKESSYACFPNNETTELIEFCYPLRIIIIPYGVCLYLSKTRSELESYDCRGFRYGCPEKQYLSSSIYQYPSCVSLGDGCFVAEPFCKRKWIKSIRPATHPSHPPTKETVLINTKKNAEKDVNLNGEQPDWTLITTSCVYLIVVSVIVIILYIRKKRTSVRRDIESVGMLFLQVEEEDTEGTSVRRDIGLQSVTMLSRLKEEENTEALQKLLDSGGNVNLCDKAGVSILHKACKMGRYHTLQLLLENGADVDLCDKAGVSPLHTACQYGHDSIVQLLLNNRADVNLCDKAGVSPLHTACQYGHDSIVQLLLNNRADVNLCYKAGVSPLHTACQYGHDSIVQLLLNNRADVNLCDKAGVSPLHTACQYGHDSIVQLLLNNRADVNLCYKAGVSPLHTACQYGFDRIVQLLLNNRADVNLCDKRGGSPLNRACQNGHDSTVQLLLNNGADVNLCDKRVVSPLYKACYNGHDGTVKLLMDNGADVNLCDETGVSPLNRACQYGRYSTVSLLLNNEADVNLCDETGVSPLHTTCQYGHDSIVQLLLNNRADVNLCDKTGVSPLHTACQYGHDSIVQLLLNNRADVNLCDKTGVSPLHTACQYEHESTVRLLLNNGADVNLCDKTGVSPLYRACQNEYGRIVQLLLDNGADINLCTENGDSPFFFASQKSHERFSKSY
;
A
#
# COMPACT_ATOMS: atom_id res chain seq x y z
N MET A 1 -11.27 10.41 -19.12
CA MET A 1 -12.56 10.95 -18.64
C MET A 1 -13.06 10.18 -17.43
N GLU A 2 -12.95 8.85 -17.39
CA GLU A 2 -13.34 8.05 -16.22
C GLU A 2 -12.62 8.49 -14.94
N LEU A 3 -11.29 8.65 -14.96
CA LEU A 3 -10.52 9.24 -13.84
C LEU A 3 -11.05 10.62 -13.37
N LEU A 4 -11.72 11.38 -14.24
CA LEU A 4 -12.34 12.67 -13.95
C LEU A 4 -13.78 12.52 -13.43
N SER A 5 -14.50 11.46 -13.82
CA SER A 5 -15.79 11.07 -13.23
C SER A 5 -15.59 10.48 -11.84
N SER A 6 -14.60 9.60 -11.66
CA SER A 6 -14.15 9.13 -10.35
C SER A 6 -13.71 10.31 -9.48
N LEU A 7 -12.93 11.27 -10.00
CA LEU A 7 -12.61 12.49 -9.25
C LEU A 7 -13.85 13.33 -8.94
N LEU A 8 -14.84 13.42 -9.84
CA LEU A 8 -16.04 14.20 -9.58
C LEU A 8 -16.91 13.56 -8.50
N VAL A 9 -17.07 12.24 -8.50
CA VAL A 9 -17.77 11.47 -7.45
C VAL A 9 -17.00 11.53 -6.12
N PHE A 10 -15.67 11.45 -6.17
CA PHE A 10 -14.81 11.61 -4.99
C PHE A 10 -14.86 13.05 -4.44
N LEU A 11 -14.95 14.07 -5.32
CA LEU A 11 -15.09 15.47 -4.93
C LEU A 11 -16.51 15.80 -4.45
N THR A 12 -17.58 15.23 -5.02
CA THR A 12 -18.94 15.43 -4.50
C THR A 12 -19.14 14.67 -3.19
N SER A 13 -18.54 13.50 -2.98
CA SER A 13 -18.53 12.84 -1.66
C SER A 13 -17.65 13.57 -0.64
N CYS A 14 -16.56 14.22 -1.05
CA CYS A 14 -15.77 15.12 -0.19
C CYS A 14 -16.38 16.52 0.03
N LEU A 15 -17.38 16.93 -0.76
CA LEU A 15 -18.11 18.21 -0.62
C LEU A 15 -19.52 18.04 -0.04
N LEU A 16 -20.06 16.82 -0.04
CA LEU A 16 -21.15 16.41 0.85
C LEU A 16 -20.60 16.31 2.27
N PHE A 17 -20.54 17.45 2.95
CA PHE A 17 -20.30 17.50 4.40
C PHE A 17 -21.39 16.71 5.13
N HIS A 18 -21.13 15.44 5.41
CA HIS A 18 -21.86 14.68 6.42
C HIS A 18 -21.38 15.13 7.81
N ASP A 19 -21.80 16.34 8.19
CA ASP A 19 -21.78 16.75 9.59
C ASP A 19 -22.55 15.70 10.39
N CYS A 20 -21.88 15.09 11.38
CA CYS A 20 -22.45 14.04 12.21
C CYS A 20 -23.51 14.64 13.14
N ARG A 21 -24.72 14.79 12.59
CA ARG A 21 -25.85 15.42 13.27
C ARG A 21 -26.30 14.55 14.45
N LYS A 22 -26.12 15.08 15.65
CA LYS A 22 -26.80 14.57 16.85
C LYS A 22 -28.32 14.63 16.62
N LEU A 23 -28.98 13.52 16.88
CA LEU A 23 -30.43 13.38 16.94
C LEU A 23 -30.83 13.29 18.42
N ASP A 24 -32.03 13.77 18.76
CA ASP A 24 -32.49 13.81 20.15
C ASP A 24 -32.58 12.41 20.75
N GLY A 25 -31.99 12.26 21.95
CA GLY A 25 -31.73 10.97 22.59
C GLY A 25 -32.81 10.48 23.55
N TYR A 26 -32.69 9.21 23.92
CA TYR A 26 -33.50 8.60 24.99
C TYR A 26 -32.93 8.97 26.37
N LYS A 27 -33.79 9.37 27.30
CA LYS A 27 -33.40 9.79 28.65
C LYS A 27 -33.84 8.78 29.69
N PHE A 28 -32.91 8.33 30.53
CA PHE A 28 -33.14 7.45 31.68
C PHE A 28 -32.08 7.75 32.76
N PRO A 29 -32.36 7.51 34.06
CA PRO A 29 -31.42 7.82 35.12
C PRO A 29 -30.19 6.90 35.10
N VAL A 30 -29.03 7.48 35.40
CA VAL A 30 -27.73 6.78 35.53
C VAL A 30 -27.06 7.25 36.82
N TYR A 31 -26.43 6.33 37.54
CA TYR A 31 -25.82 6.51 38.86
C TYR A 31 -24.34 6.11 38.81
N THR A 32 -23.51 6.60 39.74
CA THR A 32 -22.11 6.18 39.89
C THR A 32 -21.97 5.06 40.94
N THR A 33 -20.93 4.23 40.80
CA THR A 33 -20.68 3.06 41.65
C THR A 33 -19.19 2.71 41.71
N GLU A 34 -18.74 2.08 42.79
CA GLU A 34 -17.33 1.72 42.99
C GLU A 34 -16.95 0.39 42.31
N SER A 35 -17.92 -0.53 42.17
CA SER A 35 -17.74 -1.85 41.55
C SER A 35 -18.96 -2.24 40.69
N CYS A 36 -18.70 -2.81 39.51
CA CYS A 36 -19.72 -3.54 38.75
C CYS A 36 -19.85 -4.98 39.30
N PRO A 37 -21.02 -5.62 39.21
CA PRO A 37 -21.21 -6.98 39.72
C PRO A 37 -20.27 -8.01 39.09
N GLU A 38 -19.64 -8.84 39.92
CA GLU A 38 -18.74 -9.91 39.48
C GLU A 38 -19.45 -11.27 39.29
N SER A 39 -20.74 -11.35 39.65
CA SER A 39 -21.54 -12.58 39.54
C SER A 39 -23.01 -12.32 39.18
N GLU A 40 -23.67 -13.32 38.59
CA GLU A 40 -25.10 -13.26 38.23
C GLU A 40 -26.00 -13.02 39.45
N ILE A 41 -25.63 -13.56 40.62
CA ILE A 41 -26.35 -13.36 41.89
C ILE A 41 -26.28 -11.88 42.32
N GLU A 42 -25.10 -11.27 42.18
CA GLU A 42 -24.89 -9.86 42.49
C GLU A 42 -25.55 -8.94 41.44
N TRP A 43 -25.51 -9.32 40.17
CA TRP A 43 -26.19 -8.62 39.08
C TRP A 43 -27.71 -8.57 39.30
N ASN A 44 -28.32 -9.71 39.59
CA ASN A 44 -29.75 -9.80 39.92
C ASN A 44 -30.10 -9.03 41.20
N LYS A 45 -29.21 -9.02 42.21
CA LYS A 45 -29.37 -8.22 43.44
C LYS A 45 -29.30 -6.72 43.17
N LYS A 46 -28.33 -6.23 42.39
CA LYS A 46 -28.23 -4.82 41.99
C LYS A 46 -29.41 -4.40 41.10
N SER A 47 -29.78 -5.21 40.11
CA SER A 47 -30.97 -4.98 39.26
C SER A 47 -32.26 -4.84 40.07
N SER A 48 -32.40 -5.66 41.12
CA SER A 48 -33.53 -5.57 42.06
C SER A 48 -33.47 -4.30 42.92
N ALA A 49 -32.27 -3.88 43.37
CA ALA A 49 -32.07 -2.68 44.18
C ALA A 49 -32.35 -1.38 43.41
N PHE A 50 -32.01 -1.32 42.12
CA PHE A 50 -32.41 -0.23 41.21
C PHE A 50 -33.87 -0.32 40.75
N ASN A 51 -34.62 -1.33 41.20
CA ASN A 51 -36.02 -1.56 40.87
C ASN A 51 -36.27 -1.63 39.35
N CYS A 52 -35.33 -2.22 38.60
CA CYS A 52 -35.54 -2.48 37.18
C CYS A 52 -36.74 -3.45 37.03
N SER A 53 -37.73 -3.04 36.25
CA SER A 53 -39.00 -3.75 36.09
C SER A 53 -38.89 -4.88 35.06
N LYS A 54 -39.96 -5.67 34.84
CA LYS A 54 -40.01 -6.60 33.70
C LYS A 54 -39.96 -5.92 32.31
N GLU A 55 -40.04 -4.59 32.25
CA GLU A 55 -39.80 -3.79 31.04
C GLU A 55 -38.43 -3.05 31.05
N SER A 56 -37.52 -3.35 31.97
CA SER A 56 -36.14 -2.82 31.96
C SER A 56 -35.07 -3.82 32.44
N SER A 57 -33.84 -3.65 31.96
CA SER A 57 -32.67 -4.43 32.37
C SER A 57 -31.64 -3.53 33.02
N TYR A 58 -30.89 -4.07 33.97
CA TYR A 58 -29.73 -3.42 34.58
C TYR A 58 -28.49 -3.52 33.67
N ALA A 59 -27.58 -2.54 33.77
CA ALA A 59 -26.23 -2.60 33.23
C ALA A 59 -25.25 -1.77 34.08
N CYS A 60 -23.96 -2.08 33.98
CA CYS A 60 -22.86 -1.35 34.61
C CYS A 60 -21.67 -1.23 33.65
N PHE A 61 -21.00 -0.07 33.61
CA PHE A 61 -19.92 0.26 32.68
C PHE A 61 -18.81 1.11 33.33
N PRO A 62 -17.56 1.02 32.86
CA PRO A 62 -16.51 1.96 33.25
C PRO A 62 -16.67 3.32 32.58
N ASN A 63 -16.47 4.41 33.35
CA ASN A 63 -16.14 5.71 32.75
C ASN A 63 -14.62 5.83 32.60
N ASN A 64 -14.18 6.49 31.53
CA ASN A 64 -12.76 6.75 31.25
C ASN A 64 -12.39 8.24 31.46
N GLU A 65 -13.35 9.08 31.87
CA GLU A 65 -13.16 10.52 32.11
C GLU A 65 -13.37 10.93 33.59
N THR A 66 -14.17 10.19 34.35
CA THR A 66 -14.08 10.12 35.83
C THR A 66 -13.61 8.72 36.22
N THR A 67 -12.91 8.58 37.35
CA THR A 67 -12.38 7.29 37.86
C THR A 67 -13.45 6.46 38.57
N GLU A 68 -14.64 6.41 38.00
CA GLU A 68 -15.86 5.90 38.60
C GLU A 68 -16.57 4.98 37.61
N LEU A 69 -17.17 3.90 38.09
CA LEU A 69 -18.05 3.07 37.28
C LEU A 69 -19.47 3.68 37.32
N ILE A 70 -20.29 3.39 36.31
CA ILE A 70 -21.68 3.86 36.23
C ILE A 70 -22.65 2.71 36.06
N GLU A 71 -23.83 2.81 36.67
CA GLU A 71 -24.87 1.79 36.65
C GLU A 71 -26.28 2.37 36.45
N PHE A 72 -27.14 1.63 35.72
CA PHE A 72 -28.47 2.11 35.33
C PHE A 72 -29.44 0.99 34.93
N CYS A 73 -30.74 1.30 34.96
CA CYS A 73 -31.77 0.50 34.25
C CYS A 73 -32.03 1.11 32.87
N TYR A 74 -31.96 0.32 31.80
CA TYR A 74 -32.41 0.69 30.45
C TYR A 74 -33.67 -0.10 30.06
N PRO A 75 -34.59 0.44 29.25
CA PRO A 75 -35.82 -0.27 28.88
C PRO A 75 -35.55 -1.47 27.97
N LEU A 76 -36.20 -2.60 28.26
CA LEU A 76 -36.20 -3.84 27.46
C LEU A 76 -37.06 -3.73 26.19
N ARG A 77 -37.72 -2.59 25.96
CA ARG A 77 -38.44 -2.32 24.71
C ARG A 77 -37.43 -2.27 23.58
N ILE A 78 -37.47 -3.30 22.73
CA ILE A 78 -36.63 -3.47 21.56
C ILE A 78 -36.85 -2.28 20.62
N ILE A 79 -35.90 -1.35 20.59
CA ILE A 79 -35.92 -0.21 19.66
C ILE A 79 -35.39 -0.72 18.32
N ILE A 80 -36.17 -0.57 17.25
CA ILE A 80 -35.70 -0.80 15.88
C ILE A 80 -34.89 0.44 15.48
N ILE A 81 -33.58 0.25 15.34
CA ILE A 81 -32.65 1.31 14.93
C ILE A 81 -32.58 1.29 13.39
N PRO A 82 -32.93 2.41 12.72
CA PRO A 82 -32.94 2.46 11.26
C PRO A 82 -31.51 2.43 10.70
N TYR A 83 -31.37 1.86 9.49
CA TYR A 83 -30.10 1.88 8.76
C TYR A 83 -29.56 3.31 8.63
N GLY A 84 -28.29 3.50 9.00
CA GLY A 84 -27.64 4.81 9.04
C GLY A 84 -27.54 5.45 10.43
N VAL A 85 -28.18 4.89 11.46
CA VAL A 85 -28.16 5.44 12.84
C VAL A 85 -27.45 4.50 13.81
N CYS A 86 -26.73 5.05 14.80
CA CYS A 86 -26.24 4.32 15.97
C CYS A 86 -26.64 5.00 17.29
N LEU A 87 -26.74 4.21 18.36
CA LEU A 87 -26.98 4.69 19.73
C LEU A 87 -25.66 4.76 20.53
N TYR A 88 -25.51 5.79 21.36
CA TYR A 88 -24.30 6.12 22.11
C TYR A 88 -24.63 6.59 23.53
N LEU A 89 -23.93 6.10 24.57
CA LEU A 89 -24.11 6.58 25.95
C LEU A 89 -23.16 7.75 26.23
N SER A 90 -23.72 8.90 26.63
CA SER A 90 -22.92 10.13 26.81
C SER A 90 -22.08 10.08 28.09
N LYS A 91 -20.75 10.00 27.99
CA LYS A 91 -19.82 9.95 29.15
C LYS A 91 -19.98 11.07 30.18
N THR A 92 -20.61 12.19 29.82
CA THR A 92 -20.74 13.39 30.67
C THR A 92 -22.17 13.66 31.15
N ARG A 93 -23.16 12.89 30.69
CA ARG A 93 -24.60 13.08 30.98
C ARG A 93 -25.35 11.76 30.92
N SER A 94 -26.28 11.55 31.85
CA SER A 94 -27.17 10.37 31.94
C SER A 94 -28.19 10.29 30.78
N GLU A 95 -27.71 10.23 29.53
CA GLU A 95 -28.51 10.31 28.31
C GLU A 95 -27.93 9.37 27.22
N LEU A 96 -28.81 8.61 26.55
CA LEU A 96 -28.47 7.78 25.40
C LEU A 96 -28.75 8.56 24.11
N GLU A 97 -27.69 9.10 23.52
CA GLU A 97 -27.73 9.93 22.32
C GLU A 97 -27.80 9.07 21.05
N SER A 98 -28.28 9.65 19.94
CA SER A 98 -28.29 8.97 18.65
C SER A 98 -27.61 9.80 17.56
N TYR A 99 -26.89 9.13 16.67
CA TYR A 99 -26.00 9.74 15.67
C TYR A 99 -26.14 9.08 14.30
N ASP A 100 -25.92 9.85 13.24
CA ASP A 100 -25.71 9.33 11.89
C ASP A 100 -24.30 8.69 11.79
N CYS A 101 -24.23 7.36 11.73
CA CYS A 101 -22.97 6.63 11.70
C CYS A 101 -22.37 6.51 10.29
N ARG A 102 -23.02 7.04 9.23
CA ARG A 102 -22.58 6.81 7.84
C ARG A 102 -21.26 7.50 7.50
N GLY A 103 -20.87 8.51 8.29
CA GLY A 103 -19.55 9.14 8.23
C GLY A 103 -18.49 8.54 9.18
N PHE A 104 -18.81 7.50 9.97
CA PHE A 104 -17.88 6.94 10.94
C PHE A 104 -16.83 6.04 10.28
N ARG A 105 -15.62 6.00 10.84
CA ARG A 105 -14.47 5.23 10.31
C ARG A 105 -14.76 3.74 10.07
N TYR A 106 -15.66 3.17 10.86
CA TYR A 106 -16.03 1.75 10.82
C TYR A 106 -17.45 1.51 10.26
N GLY A 107 -18.10 2.55 9.70
CA GLY A 107 -19.44 2.46 9.12
C GLY A 107 -20.57 2.18 10.10
N CYS A 108 -21.78 2.05 9.54
CA CYS A 108 -22.98 1.58 10.23
C CYS A 108 -23.16 0.07 10.08
N PRO A 109 -23.99 -0.56 10.93
CA PRO A 109 -24.65 -1.82 10.60
C PRO A 109 -25.31 -1.77 9.22
N GLU A 110 -25.12 -2.80 8.39
CA GLU A 110 -25.58 -2.83 6.98
C GLU A 110 -27.10 -2.89 6.82
N LYS A 111 -27.84 -3.17 7.89
CA LYS A 111 -29.28 -3.39 7.92
C LYS A 111 -29.88 -2.71 9.15
N GLN A 112 -31.20 -2.55 9.17
CA GLN A 112 -31.91 -2.20 10.40
C GLN A 112 -31.61 -3.24 11.48
N TYR A 113 -31.34 -2.80 12.70
CA TYR A 113 -30.93 -3.65 13.81
C TYR A 113 -31.64 -3.26 15.09
N LEU A 114 -31.58 -4.12 16.10
CA LEU A 114 -32.29 -3.92 17.35
C LEU A 114 -31.36 -3.30 18.40
N SER A 115 -31.91 -2.59 19.38
CA SER A 115 -31.12 -2.10 20.54
C SER A 115 -30.52 -3.22 21.42
N SER A 116 -30.86 -4.48 21.15
CA SER A 116 -30.27 -5.69 21.71
C SER A 116 -29.31 -6.42 20.75
N SER A 117 -29.05 -5.89 19.55
CA SER A 117 -28.13 -6.51 18.59
C SER A 117 -26.71 -5.95 18.75
N ILE A 118 -25.79 -6.77 19.28
CA ILE A 118 -24.37 -6.46 19.38
C ILE A 118 -23.77 -6.25 17.98
N TYR A 119 -23.13 -5.10 17.77
CA TYR A 119 -22.18 -4.87 16.67
C TYR A 119 -20.80 -4.58 17.25
N GLN A 120 -19.85 -5.49 17.04
CA GLN A 120 -18.55 -5.45 17.68
C GLN A 120 -17.60 -4.48 16.97
N TYR A 121 -17.57 -3.23 17.44
CA TYR A 121 -16.59 -2.24 17.02
C TYR A 121 -15.29 -2.32 17.84
N PRO A 122 -14.12 -1.89 17.31
CA PRO A 122 -12.84 -1.91 18.04
C PRO A 122 -12.77 -1.06 19.33
N SER A 123 -13.82 -0.29 19.64
CA SER A 123 -13.97 0.47 20.89
C SER A 123 -15.18 0.03 21.74
N CYS A 124 -15.84 -1.09 21.44
CA CYS A 124 -16.89 -1.64 22.31
C CYS A 124 -16.31 -2.64 23.31
N VAL A 125 -16.77 -2.55 24.56
CA VAL A 125 -16.58 -3.58 25.59
C VAL A 125 -17.87 -4.41 25.65
N SER A 126 -17.76 -5.74 25.51
CA SER A 126 -18.92 -6.64 25.55
C SER A 126 -19.24 -7.03 26.98
N LEU A 127 -20.49 -6.85 27.40
CA LEU A 127 -20.99 -7.18 28.74
C LEU A 127 -22.41 -7.76 28.64
N GLY A 128 -22.53 -9.09 28.71
CA GLY A 128 -23.78 -9.82 28.48
C GLY A 128 -24.27 -9.71 27.03
N ASP A 129 -25.58 -9.85 26.83
CA ASP A 129 -26.25 -9.75 25.51
C ASP A 129 -26.29 -8.31 24.94
N GLY A 130 -25.37 -7.43 25.35
CA GLY A 130 -25.34 -6.01 25.00
C GLY A 130 -23.94 -5.47 24.68
N CYS A 131 -23.92 -4.49 23.76
CA CYS A 131 -22.76 -3.70 23.40
C CYS A 131 -23.25 -2.30 23.00
N PHE A 132 -22.75 -1.27 23.69
CA PHE A 132 -22.92 0.13 23.30
C PHE A 132 -21.53 0.73 23.03
N VAL A 133 -21.41 1.47 21.94
CA VAL A 133 -20.11 1.96 21.44
C VAL A 133 -19.54 3.04 22.37
N ALA A 134 -18.22 3.04 22.60
CA ALA A 134 -17.51 4.16 23.20
C ALA A 134 -16.88 5.11 22.14
N GLU A 135 -17.01 6.41 22.40
CA GLU A 135 -16.37 7.59 21.75
C GLU A 135 -16.77 7.99 20.30
N PRO A 136 -17.59 9.06 20.12
CA PRO A 136 -17.78 9.76 18.85
C PRO A 136 -16.77 10.90 18.66
N PHE A 137 -15.47 10.61 18.63
CA PHE A 137 -14.46 11.64 18.28
C PHE A 137 -14.50 12.03 16.80
N CYS A 138 -15.32 13.03 16.46
CA CYS A 138 -15.34 13.71 15.15
C CYS A 138 -14.07 14.56 14.89
N LYS A 139 -12.89 13.93 14.94
CA LYS A 139 -11.60 14.60 14.70
C LYS A 139 -11.26 14.65 13.21
N ARG A 140 -11.38 15.85 12.61
CA ARG A 140 -10.78 16.19 11.30
C ARG A 140 -9.31 15.76 11.26
N LYS A 141 -8.94 14.82 10.39
CA LYS A 141 -7.55 14.36 10.26
C LYS A 141 -6.74 15.31 9.35
N TRP A 142 -6.19 16.37 9.92
CA TRP A 142 -5.05 17.06 9.31
C TRP A 142 -3.85 16.11 9.31
N ILE A 143 -3.16 15.99 8.17
CA ILE A 143 -1.97 15.14 8.06
C ILE A 143 -0.76 15.91 8.59
N LYS A 144 -0.16 15.45 9.70
CA LYS A 144 1.24 15.74 10.07
C LYS A 144 1.80 14.76 11.11
N SER A 145 2.89 14.09 10.72
CA SER A 145 4.15 13.97 11.47
C SER A 145 4.20 13.39 12.91
N ILE A 146 4.78 12.18 13.03
CA ILE A 146 5.76 11.72 14.04
C ILE A 146 5.31 11.36 15.49
N ARG A 147 5.30 10.02 15.74
CA ARG A 147 5.80 9.20 16.89
C ARG A 147 5.37 9.47 18.37
N PRO A 148 5.59 8.50 19.32
CA PRO A 148 4.77 8.34 20.54
C PRO A 148 5.50 8.45 21.91
N ALA A 149 4.72 8.44 23.00
CA ALA A 149 5.11 8.24 24.41
C ALA A 149 3.87 7.68 25.18
N THR A 150 3.86 6.43 25.68
CA THR A 150 4.21 5.96 27.06
C THR A 150 3.35 6.48 28.21
N HIS A 151 2.77 5.56 29.01
CA HIS A 151 2.09 5.85 30.29
C HIS A 151 3.10 6.11 31.44
N PRO A 152 2.78 7.02 32.39
CA PRO A 152 3.45 7.14 33.69
C PRO A 152 2.56 6.70 34.88
N SER A 153 3.17 6.42 36.04
CA SER A 153 2.46 5.97 37.24
C SER A 153 2.84 6.74 38.52
N HIS A 154 2.04 7.76 38.86
CA HIS A 154 1.73 8.19 40.24
C HIS A 154 2.86 8.81 41.13
N PRO A 155 2.56 9.44 42.30
CA PRO A 155 2.88 10.88 42.48
C PRO A 155 3.60 11.22 43.83
N PRO A 156 3.39 12.38 44.50
CA PRO A 156 3.83 13.75 44.14
C PRO A 156 4.58 14.49 45.28
N THR A 157 5.25 15.60 44.95
CA THR A 157 5.27 16.79 45.84
C THR A 157 5.45 18.12 45.10
N LYS A 158 4.95 19.17 45.75
CA LYS A 158 5.01 20.62 45.53
C LYS A 158 6.43 21.17 45.22
N GLU A 159 6.65 22.39 44.69
CA GLU A 159 5.81 23.61 44.64
C GLU A 159 6.19 24.57 43.46
N THR A 160 5.38 25.64 43.29
CA THR A 160 5.49 26.91 42.51
C THR A 160 6.88 27.44 42.03
N VAL A 161 7.08 28.29 40.98
CA VAL A 161 6.20 29.24 40.23
C VAL A 161 6.81 29.75 38.88
N LEU A 162 6.01 30.39 37.98
CA LEU A 162 6.30 31.23 36.76
C LEU A 162 7.54 30.91 35.85
N ILE A 163 7.41 30.66 34.53
CA ILE A 163 7.13 31.62 33.40
C ILE A 163 8.20 32.74 33.31
N ASN A 164 9.05 32.88 32.26
CA ASN A 164 8.64 33.24 30.89
C ASN A 164 9.70 33.03 29.75
N THR A 165 9.19 32.97 28.51
CA THR A 165 9.76 32.87 27.14
C THR A 165 11.11 33.53 26.72
N LYS A 166 11.84 32.84 25.80
CA LYS A 166 12.18 33.18 24.38
C LYS A 166 13.11 32.09 23.78
N LYS A 167 13.03 31.55 22.55
CA LYS A 167 12.77 31.96 21.13
C LYS A 167 14.02 32.27 20.28
N ASN A 168 14.24 31.44 19.24
CA ASN A 168 14.90 31.72 17.93
C ASN A 168 16.43 32.00 17.89
N ALA A 169 17.19 31.73 16.81
CA ALA A 169 16.99 30.91 15.58
C ALA A 169 18.30 30.77 14.74
N GLU A 170 18.31 29.82 13.78
CA GLU A 170 19.04 29.78 12.47
C GLU A 170 20.57 30.02 12.36
N LYS A 171 21.29 29.13 11.65
CA LYS A 171 21.73 29.35 10.23
C LYS A 171 22.52 28.19 9.59
N ASP A 172 22.42 28.08 8.27
CA ASP A 172 23.10 27.10 7.38
C ASP A 172 24.37 27.64 6.69
N VAL A 173 25.15 26.74 6.04
CA VAL A 173 25.81 26.81 4.70
C VAL A 173 27.05 25.85 4.67
N ASN A 174 27.16 24.78 3.87
CA ASN A 174 27.18 24.56 2.38
C ASN A 174 28.50 25.01 1.69
N LEU A 175 29.22 24.25 0.84
CA LEU A 175 29.17 22.85 0.29
C LEU A 175 30.65 22.32 0.21
N ASN A 176 31.10 21.21 -0.42
CA ASN A 176 30.56 20.12 -1.27
C ASN A 176 31.51 18.88 -1.20
N GLY A 177 31.20 17.73 -1.83
CA GLY A 177 32.14 16.58 -1.90
C GLY A 177 31.68 15.28 -2.60
N GLU A 178 30.95 15.36 -3.71
CA GLU A 178 30.56 14.27 -4.66
C GLU A 178 30.32 12.82 -4.12
N GLN A 179 29.05 12.49 -3.90
CA GLN A 179 28.50 11.13 -4.00
C GLN A 179 27.35 11.13 -5.04
N PRO A 180 26.90 9.96 -5.57
CA PRO A 180 25.89 9.91 -6.62
C PRO A 180 24.56 10.54 -6.16
N ASP A 181 24.19 11.63 -6.83
CA ASP A 181 23.20 12.56 -6.32
C ASP A 181 21.76 12.03 -6.45
N TRP A 182 21.26 11.42 -5.37
CA TRP A 182 19.85 11.07 -5.24
C TRP A 182 18.93 12.30 -5.23
N THR A 183 19.43 13.52 -4.96
CA THR A 183 18.69 14.75 -5.22
C THR A 183 18.64 15.06 -6.71
N LEU A 184 19.65 14.74 -7.54
CA LEU A 184 19.52 14.85 -9.00
C LEU A 184 18.51 13.84 -9.55
N ILE A 185 18.45 12.61 -9.01
CA ILE A 185 17.43 11.62 -9.43
C ILE A 185 16.04 12.03 -8.93
N THR A 186 15.88 12.39 -7.66
CA THR A 186 14.56 12.77 -7.11
C THR A 186 14.10 14.14 -7.57
N THR A 187 14.99 15.12 -7.78
CA THR A 187 14.65 16.37 -8.49
C THR A 187 14.46 16.14 -9.98
N SER A 188 15.11 15.18 -10.65
CA SER A 188 14.73 14.80 -12.02
C SER A 188 13.35 14.14 -12.05
N CYS A 189 12.98 13.30 -11.09
CA CYS A 189 11.64 12.75 -10.99
C CYS A 189 10.60 13.81 -10.60
N VAL A 190 10.90 14.71 -9.65
CA VAL A 190 10.02 15.81 -9.27
C VAL A 190 9.95 16.87 -10.37
N TYR A 191 11.02 17.12 -11.12
CA TYR A 191 11.04 18.00 -12.29
C TYR A 191 10.36 17.33 -13.48
N LEU A 192 10.43 16.01 -13.66
CA LEU A 192 9.63 15.30 -14.66
C LEU A 192 8.16 15.24 -14.25
N ILE A 193 7.81 15.16 -12.96
CA ILE A 193 6.43 15.25 -12.46
C ILE A 193 5.93 16.69 -12.57
N VAL A 194 6.74 17.69 -12.22
CA VAL A 194 6.40 19.13 -12.29
C VAL A 194 6.40 19.60 -13.74
N VAL A 195 7.26 19.11 -14.62
CA VAL A 195 7.19 19.32 -16.07
C VAL A 195 6.05 18.51 -16.68
N SER A 196 5.70 17.31 -16.18
CA SER A 196 4.48 16.62 -16.62
C SER A 196 3.24 17.38 -16.18
N VAL A 197 3.19 17.90 -14.95
CA VAL A 197 2.09 18.71 -14.41
C VAL A 197 2.06 20.10 -15.05
N ILE A 198 3.20 20.70 -15.40
CA ILE A 198 3.29 21.96 -16.16
C ILE A 198 2.97 21.71 -17.63
N VAL A 199 3.35 20.60 -18.24
CA VAL A 199 2.93 20.22 -19.60
C VAL A 199 1.46 19.82 -19.62
N ILE A 200 0.90 19.26 -18.55
CA ILE A 200 -0.54 19.03 -18.40
C ILE A 200 -1.28 20.34 -18.11
N ILE A 201 -0.73 21.26 -17.32
CA ILE A 201 -1.30 22.59 -17.06
C ILE A 201 -1.11 23.52 -18.27
N LEU A 202 -0.07 23.33 -19.09
CA LEU A 202 0.16 24.01 -20.36
C LEU A 202 -0.54 23.31 -21.52
N TYR A 203 -0.85 22.02 -21.45
CA TYR A 203 -1.75 21.34 -22.38
C TYR A 203 -3.19 21.68 -22.05
N ILE A 204 -3.57 21.75 -20.77
CA ILE A 204 -4.88 22.25 -20.33
C ILE A 204 -4.97 23.75 -20.59
N ARG A 205 -3.95 24.58 -20.33
CA ARG A 205 -3.95 25.99 -20.73
C ARG A 205 -3.95 26.13 -22.25
N LYS A 206 -3.07 25.47 -23.01
CA LYS A 206 -3.06 25.49 -24.48
C LYS A 206 -4.34 24.89 -25.07
N LYS A 207 -5.04 23.97 -24.40
CA LYS A 207 -6.36 23.47 -24.81
C LYS A 207 -7.51 24.34 -24.29
N ARG A 208 -7.32 25.16 -23.26
CA ARG A 208 -8.25 26.19 -22.72
C ARG A 208 -7.92 27.59 -23.23
N THR A 209 -6.92 27.74 -24.11
CA THR A 209 -6.61 28.92 -24.95
C THR A 209 -6.57 28.56 -26.43
N SER A 210 -6.50 27.27 -26.79
CA SER A 210 -7.15 26.73 -28.00
C SER A 210 -8.64 26.88 -27.77
N VAL A 211 -9.33 26.09 -26.94
CA VAL A 211 -10.80 26.21 -26.73
C VAL A 211 -11.25 27.63 -26.33
N ARG A 212 -10.41 28.50 -25.77
CA ARG A 212 -10.77 29.92 -25.59
C ARG A 212 -10.49 30.82 -26.79
N ARG A 213 -9.51 30.55 -27.69
CA ARG A 213 -9.47 31.18 -29.04
C ARG A 213 -10.46 30.51 -30.01
N ASP A 214 -10.73 29.22 -29.87
CA ASP A 214 -11.77 28.49 -30.58
C ASP A 214 -13.18 28.79 -30.00
N ILE A 215 -13.29 29.77 -29.08
CA ILE A 215 -14.52 30.40 -28.60
C ILE A 215 -14.46 31.93 -28.79
N GLU A 216 -13.33 32.60 -28.56
CA GLU A 216 -13.18 34.06 -28.76
C GLU A 216 -12.91 34.44 -30.23
N SER A 217 -12.24 33.61 -31.03
CA SER A 217 -12.15 33.72 -32.50
C SER A 217 -13.27 32.97 -33.24
N VAL A 218 -14.06 32.13 -32.56
CA VAL A 218 -15.36 31.65 -33.10
C VAL A 218 -16.50 32.62 -32.76
N GLY A 219 -16.36 33.41 -31.70
CA GLY A 219 -17.27 34.50 -31.32
C GLY A 219 -16.97 35.85 -31.98
N MET A 220 -15.87 36.00 -32.73
CA MET A 220 -15.46 37.26 -33.38
C MET A 220 -14.80 37.03 -34.75
N LEU A 221 -15.39 36.14 -35.56
CA LEU A 221 -15.05 36.00 -37.00
C LEU A 221 -16.25 35.57 -37.86
N PHE A 222 -17.42 36.12 -37.53
CA PHE A 222 -18.55 36.22 -38.46
C PHE A 222 -18.45 37.57 -39.19
N LEU A 223 -17.65 37.63 -40.26
CA LEU A 223 -17.75 38.55 -41.41
C LEU A 223 -16.60 38.29 -42.39
N GLN A 224 -16.83 38.57 -43.68
CA GLN A 224 -15.87 38.53 -44.80
C GLN A 224 -15.17 37.18 -45.10
N VAL A 225 -15.77 36.43 -46.03
CA VAL A 225 -15.08 36.09 -47.29
C VAL A 225 -16.01 36.53 -48.41
N GLU A 226 -15.50 37.29 -49.37
CA GLU A 226 -16.25 37.80 -50.52
C GLU A 226 -16.33 36.77 -51.66
N GLU A 227 -17.02 37.13 -52.74
CA GLU A 227 -17.15 36.32 -53.95
C GLU A 227 -15.81 36.21 -54.70
N GLU A 228 -15.49 35.02 -55.18
CA GLU A 228 -14.84 34.87 -56.49
C GLU A 228 -15.17 33.48 -57.06
N ASP A 229 -15.60 33.44 -58.32
CA ASP A 229 -16.24 32.27 -58.91
C ASP A 229 -15.27 31.32 -59.63
N THR A 230 -15.53 30.02 -59.47
CA THR A 230 -15.46 29.04 -60.55
C THR A 230 -16.61 28.05 -60.39
N GLU A 231 -17.29 27.74 -61.49
CA GLU A 231 -18.64 27.15 -61.45
C GLU A 231 -18.67 25.70 -60.95
N GLY A 232 -19.67 25.37 -60.13
CA GLY A 232 -19.89 24.01 -59.59
C GLY A 232 -20.00 23.90 -58.06
N THR A 233 -20.03 25.01 -57.33
CA THR A 233 -19.90 25.03 -55.85
C THR A 233 -21.20 24.97 -55.04
N SER A 234 -22.36 25.33 -55.62
CA SER A 234 -23.66 25.39 -54.92
C SER A 234 -24.01 24.09 -54.18
N VAL A 235 -24.20 22.98 -54.91
CA VAL A 235 -24.65 21.68 -54.34
C VAL A 235 -23.71 21.16 -53.25
N ARG A 236 -22.39 21.42 -53.37
CA ARG A 236 -21.40 21.01 -52.35
C ARG A 236 -21.47 21.84 -51.07
N ARG A 237 -21.90 23.10 -51.11
CA ARG A 237 -22.06 23.95 -49.92
C ARG A 237 -23.25 23.47 -49.07
N ASP A 238 -24.39 23.20 -49.69
CA ASP A 238 -25.60 22.74 -48.98
C ASP A 238 -25.42 21.37 -48.32
N ILE A 239 -24.85 20.39 -49.04
CA ILE A 239 -24.53 19.06 -48.47
C ILE A 239 -23.57 19.20 -47.27
N GLY A 240 -22.59 20.12 -47.35
CA GLY A 240 -21.68 20.42 -46.24
C GLY A 240 -22.38 21.03 -45.02
N LEU A 241 -23.36 21.91 -45.23
CA LEU A 241 -24.11 22.56 -44.15
C LEU A 241 -25.08 21.58 -43.46
N GLN A 242 -25.81 20.79 -44.25
CA GLN A 242 -26.71 19.72 -43.77
C GLN A 242 -25.94 18.68 -42.95
N SER A 243 -24.75 18.28 -43.43
CA SER A 243 -23.83 17.38 -42.74
C SER A 243 -23.50 17.86 -41.31
N VAL A 244 -23.11 19.14 -41.16
CA VAL A 244 -22.78 19.71 -39.85
C VAL A 244 -24.00 19.81 -38.92
N THR A 245 -25.20 20.08 -39.46
CA THR A 245 -26.44 20.11 -38.66
C THR A 245 -26.85 18.72 -38.16
N MET A 246 -26.59 17.66 -38.93
CA MET A 246 -26.88 16.28 -38.55
C MET A 246 -26.09 15.84 -37.30
N LEU A 247 -24.78 16.16 -37.26
CA LEU A 247 -23.90 15.82 -36.13
C LEU A 247 -24.12 16.70 -34.88
N SER A 248 -24.79 17.86 -35.01
CA SER A 248 -25.12 18.73 -33.88
C SER A 248 -26.48 18.44 -33.27
N ARG A 249 -27.53 18.18 -34.07
CA ARG A 249 -28.90 17.92 -33.60
C ARG A 249 -29.02 16.75 -32.63
N LEU A 250 -28.20 15.70 -32.74
CA LEU A 250 -28.16 14.60 -31.76
C LEU A 250 -27.68 14.99 -30.33
N LYS A 251 -27.41 16.27 -30.05
CA LYS A 251 -27.24 16.78 -28.69
C LYS A 251 -28.55 17.23 -28.04
N GLU A 252 -29.58 17.54 -28.83
CA GLU A 252 -30.76 18.29 -28.43
C GLU A 252 -32.03 17.52 -28.86
N GLU A 253 -32.53 16.71 -27.94
CA GLU A 253 -33.78 15.93 -28.00
C GLU A 253 -33.85 14.80 -29.07
N GLU A 254 -34.91 13.98 -29.01
CA GLU A 254 -35.13 12.83 -29.91
C GLU A 254 -35.95 13.25 -31.14
N ASN A 255 -35.50 14.30 -31.83
CA ASN A 255 -36.21 14.86 -32.98
C ASN A 255 -35.96 14.06 -34.27
N THR A 256 -36.59 12.89 -34.34
CA THR A 256 -36.52 11.96 -35.48
C THR A 256 -37.07 12.56 -36.78
N GLU A 257 -38.14 13.38 -36.71
CA GLU A 257 -38.67 14.09 -37.89
C GLU A 257 -37.63 15.03 -38.54
N ALA A 258 -36.91 15.81 -37.73
CA ALA A 258 -35.90 16.74 -38.20
C ALA A 258 -34.61 16.04 -38.66
N LEU A 259 -34.46 14.74 -38.36
CA LEU A 259 -33.44 13.87 -38.91
C LEU A 259 -33.89 13.22 -40.22
N GLN A 260 -35.13 12.71 -40.31
CA GLN A 260 -35.64 12.14 -41.57
C GLN A 260 -35.65 13.18 -42.69
N LYS A 261 -36.11 14.41 -42.41
CA LYS A 261 -36.10 15.52 -43.38
C LYS A 261 -34.68 15.91 -43.86
N LEU A 262 -33.62 15.54 -43.12
CA LEU A 262 -32.22 15.69 -43.54
C LEU A 262 -31.67 14.46 -44.29
N LEU A 263 -32.23 13.28 -44.09
CA LEU A 263 -31.93 12.07 -44.86
C LEU A 263 -32.62 12.14 -46.23
N ASP A 264 -33.91 12.53 -46.26
CA ASP A 264 -34.71 12.81 -47.46
C ASP A 264 -34.04 13.85 -48.39
N SER A 265 -33.32 14.82 -47.81
CA SER A 265 -32.60 15.85 -48.57
C SER A 265 -31.21 15.42 -49.08
N GLY A 266 -30.85 14.13 -48.95
CA GLY A 266 -29.56 13.58 -49.39
C GLY A 266 -28.42 13.71 -48.37
N GLY A 267 -28.72 13.90 -47.09
CA GLY A 267 -27.72 13.99 -46.03
C GLY A 267 -26.94 12.66 -45.84
N ASN A 268 -25.63 12.76 -45.70
CA ASN A 268 -24.77 11.58 -45.54
C ASN A 268 -24.97 10.93 -44.15
N VAL A 269 -25.74 9.84 -44.11
CA VAL A 269 -26.00 9.02 -42.93
C VAL A 269 -24.72 8.50 -42.24
N ASN A 270 -23.65 8.26 -43.01
CA ASN A 270 -22.36 7.73 -42.56
C ASN A 270 -21.33 8.82 -42.22
N LEU A 271 -21.80 10.05 -41.99
CA LEU A 271 -20.94 11.16 -41.61
C LEU A 271 -20.29 10.96 -40.23
N CYS A 272 -18.98 11.18 -40.18
CA CYS A 272 -18.16 11.06 -38.98
C CYS A 272 -17.52 12.39 -38.57
N ASP A 273 -17.23 12.55 -37.28
CA ASP A 273 -16.49 13.72 -36.79
C ASP A 273 -14.96 13.60 -36.94
N LYS A 274 -14.19 14.55 -36.38
CA LYS A 274 -12.72 14.55 -36.47
C LYS A 274 -12.06 13.35 -35.79
N ALA A 275 -12.73 12.64 -34.89
CA ALA A 275 -12.30 11.39 -34.27
C ALA A 275 -12.79 10.13 -35.01
N GLY A 276 -13.58 10.28 -36.07
CA GLY A 276 -14.22 9.15 -36.77
C GLY A 276 -15.54 8.71 -36.15
N VAL A 277 -16.05 9.41 -35.13
CA VAL A 277 -17.29 9.01 -34.45
C VAL A 277 -18.48 9.35 -35.34
N SER A 278 -19.18 8.32 -35.82
CA SER A 278 -20.33 8.45 -36.72
C SER A 278 -21.60 8.94 -35.99
N ILE A 279 -22.62 9.31 -36.76
CA ILE A 279 -23.96 9.61 -36.24
C ILE A 279 -24.54 8.38 -35.52
N LEU A 280 -24.32 7.17 -36.05
CA LEU A 280 -24.79 5.91 -35.48
C LEU A 280 -24.17 5.63 -34.10
N HIS A 281 -22.87 5.88 -33.91
CA HIS A 281 -22.21 5.82 -32.59
C HIS A 281 -22.88 6.73 -31.55
N LYS A 282 -23.28 7.94 -31.95
CA LYS A 282 -23.95 8.89 -31.04
C LYS A 282 -25.34 8.39 -30.64
N ALA A 283 -26.10 7.84 -31.58
CA ALA A 283 -27.40 7.22 -31.29
C ALA A 283 -27.25 6.02 -30.32
N CYS A 284 -26.27 5.15 -30.56
CA CYS A 284 -25.92 4.03 -29.67
C CYS A 284 -25.63 4.53 -28.24
N LYS A 285 -24.71 5.50 -28.11
CA LYS A 285 -24.29 6.06 -26.83
C LYS A 285 -25.43 6.68 -26.02
N MET A 286 -26.34 7.36 -26.70
CA MET A 286 -27.43 8.14 -26.08
C MET A 286 -28.72 7.32 -25.86
N GLY A 287 -28.74 6.02 -26.15
CA GLY A 287 -29.94 5.18 -25.97
C GLY A 287 -31.09 5.49 -26.94
N ARG A 288 -30.81 6.18 -28.05
CA ARG A 288 -31.84 6.69 -28.98
C ARG A 288 -32.26 5.62 -29.99
N TYR A 289 -33.13 4.71 -29.56
CA TYR A 289 -33.61 3.57 -30.36
C TYR A 289 -34.20 4.00 -31.71
N HIS A 290 -35.19 4.91 -31.72
CA HIS A 290 -35.85 5.33 -32.98
C HIS A 290 -34.89 6.05 -33.93
N THR A 291 -33.98 6.86 -33.38
CA THR A 291 -32.90 7.49 -34.15
C THR A 291 -32.00 6.42 -34.79
N LEU A 292 -31.62 5.37 -34.05
CA LEU A 292 -30.79 4.29 -34.57
C LEU A 292 -31.49 3.54 -35.71
N GLN A 293 -32.77 3.18 -35.49
CA GLN A 293 -33.60 2.49 -36.49
C GLN A 293 -33.67 3.30 -37.78
N LEU A 294 -34.00 4.59 -37.67
CA LEU A 294 -34.10 5.51 -38.81
C LEU A 294 -32.79 5.60 -39.61
N LEU A 295 -31.64 5.64 -38.94
CA LEU A 295 -30.33 5.67 -39.59
C LEU A 295 -30.04 4.37 -40.34
N LEU A 296 -30.33 3.21 -39.74
CA LEU A 296 -30.15 1.89 -40.37
C LEU A 296 -31.07 1.70 -41.58
N GLU A 297 -32.34 2.11 -41.46
CA GLU A 297 -33.32 2.08 -42.57
C GLU A 297 -32.90 2.99 -43.75
N ASN A 298 -32.19 4.09 -43.48
CA ASN A 298 -31.61 4.97 -44.50
C ASN A 298 -30.16 4.58 -44.90
N GLY A 299 -29.71 3.35 -44.61
CA GLY A 299 -28.45 2.81 -45.12
C GLY A 299 -27.20 3.20 -44.32
N ALA A 300 -27.32 3.45 -43.01
CA ALA A 300 -26.15 3.52 -42.13
C ALA A 300 -25.33 2.23 -42.19
N ASP A 301 -24.03 2.37 -42.34
CA ASP A 301 -23.07 1.28 -42.17
C ASP A 301 -23.01 0.94 -40.67
N VAL A 302 -23.54 -0.23 -40.35
CA VAL A 302 -23.74 -0.74 -38.99
C VAL A 302 -22.42 -0.99 -38.26
N ASP A 303 -21.36 -1.25 -39.01
CA ASP A 303 -20.02 -1.61 -38.52
C ASP A 303 -18.98 -0.49 -38.76
N LEU A 304 -19.43 0.70 -39.20
CA LEU A 304 -18.58 1.86 -39.45
C LEU A 304 -17.79 2.29 -38.21
N CYS A 305 -16.54 1.85 -38.11
CA CYS A 305 -15.65 2.11 -36.98
C CYS A 305 -15.12 3.55 -36.90
N ASP A 306 -14.82 3.99 -35.67
CA ASP A 306 -14.09 5.22 -35.39
C ASP A 306 -12.56 5.10 -35.64
N LYS A 307 -11.79 6.16 -35.34
CA LYS A 307 -10.32 6.12 -35.51
C LYS A 307 -9.59 5.20 -34.53
N ALA A 308 -10.20 4.76 -33.43
CA ALA A 308 -9.70 3.70 -32.56
C ALA A 308 -10.12 2.29 -33.02
N GLY A 309 -11.01 2.17 -34.01
CA GLY A 309 -11.58 0.89 -34.44
C GLY A 309 -12.82 0.48 -33.65
N VAL A 310 -13.29 1.31 -32.72
CA VAL A 310 -14.51 1.06 -31.95
C VAL A 310 -15.68 1.11 -32.94
N SER A 311 -16.60 0.15 -32.84
CA SER A 311 -17.80 0.09 -33.69
C SER A 311 -19.05 0.62 -32.96
N PRO A 312 -20.15 0.88 -33.68
CA PRO A 312 -21.44 1.21 -33.09
C PRO A 312 -21.91 0.14 -32.08
N LEU A 313 -21.67 -1.15 -32.37
CA LEU A 313 -21.99 -2.27 -31.48
C LEU A 313 -21.17 -2.24 -30.18
N HIS A 314 -19.86 -1.99 -30.23
CA HIS A 314 -19.05 -1.77 -29.01
C HIS A 314 -19.63 -0.64 -28.16
N THR A 315 -20.08 0.45 -28.80
CA THR A 315 -20.64 1.62 -28.10
C THR A 315 -21.97 1.29 -27.42
N ALA A 316 -22.85 0.52 -28.08
CA ALA A 316 -24.07 0.01 -27.46
C ALA A 316 -23.78 -0.91 -26.27
N CYS A 317 -22.77 -1.79 -26.41
CA CYS A 317 -22.32 -2.69 -25.35
C CYS A 317 -21.69 -1.96 -24.15
N GLN A 318 -20.95 -0.87 -24.37
CA GLN A 318 -20.38 -0.05 -23.30
C GLN A 318 -21.47 0.62 -22.44
N TYR A 319 -22.51 1.16 -23.10
CA TYR A 319 -23.52 2.00 -22.45
C TYR A 319 -24.78 1.27 -21.96
N GLY A 320 -24.85 -0.07 -22.11
CA GLY A 320 -25.92 -0.88 -21.50
C GLY A 320 -27.26 -0.87 -22.24
N HIS A 321 -27.27 -0.58 -23.55
CA HIS A 321 -28.50 -0.41 -24.32
C HIS A 321 -28.96 -1.69 -25.03
N ASP A 322 -29.57 -2.61 -24.28
CA ASP A 322 -30.07 -3.92 -24.77
C ASP A 322 -30.82 -3.84 -26.11
N SER A 323 -31.84 -2.98 -26.20
CA SER A 323 -32.66 -2.83 -27.42
C SER A 323 -31.86 -2.32 -28.62
N ILE A 324 -30.80 -1.54 -28.40
CA ILE A 324 -29.91 -1.06 -29.45
C ILE A 324 -28.97 -2.18 -29.90
N VAL A 325 -28.42 -2.97 -28.96
CA VAL A 325 -27.62 -4.16 -29.30
C VAL A 325 -28.43 -5.13 -30.14
N GLN A 326 -29.67 -5.45 -29.74
CA GLN A 326 -30.56 -6.32 -30.51
C GLN A 326 -30.87 -5.75 -31.91
N LEU A 327 -31.08 -4.43 -32.02
CA LEU A 327 -31.36 -3.78 -33.31
C LEU A 327 -30.14 -3.77 -34.26
N LEU A 328 -28.93 -3.57 -33.73
CA LEU A 328 -27.68 -3.67 -34.52
C LEU A 328 -27.44 -5.10 -35.01
N LEU A 329 -27.60 -6.11 -34.14
CA LEU A 329 -27.44 -7.52 -34.49
C LEU A 329 -28.50 -7.97 -35.53
N ASN A 330 -29.75 -7.50 -35.40
CA ASN A 330 -30.79 -7.72 -36.41
C ASN A 330 -30.42 -7.13 -37.79
N ASN A 331 -29.67 -6.02 -37.80
CA ASN A 331 -29.13 -5.37 -39.00
C ASN A 331 -27.74 -5.91 -39.41
N ARG A 332 -27.35 -7.09 -38.90
CA ARG A 332 -26.14 -7.83 -39.27
C ARG A 332 -24.80 -7.18 -38.88
N ALA A 333 -24.77 -6.40 -37.81
CA ALA A 333 -23.50 -6.00 -37.18
C ALA A 333 -22.61 -7.22 -36.90
N ASP A 334 -21.32 -7.15 -37.24
CA ASP A 334 -20.36 -8.19 -36.91
C ASP A 334 -20.11 -8.21 -35.39
N VAL A 335 -20.74 -9.20 -34.75
CA VAL A 335 -20.68 -9.50 -33.33
C VAL A 335 -19.25 -9.72 -32.80
N ASN A 336 -18.30 -10.05 -33.68
CA ASN A 336 -16.90 -10.33 -33.38
C ASN A 336 -15.93 -9.25 -33.89
N LEU A 337 -16.41 -8.18 -34.52
CA LEU A 337 -15.59 -7.09 -35.06
C LEU A 337 -14.73 -6.48 -33.95
N CYS A 338 -13.41 -6.54 -34.10
CA CYS A 338 -12.46 -6.05 -33.10
C CYS A 338 -12.02 -4.60 -33.31
N ASP A 339 -11.78 -3.88 -32.21
CA ASP A 339 -11.10 -2.59 -32.22
C ASP A 339 -9.58 -2.70 -32.54
N LYS A 340 -8.86 -1.57 -32.57
CA LYS A 340 -7.40 -1.59 -32.83
C LYS A 340 -6.55 -2.15 -31.69
N ALA A 341 -7.09 -2.37 -30.49
CA ALA A 341 -6.45 -3.17 -29.44
C ALA A 341 -6.76 -4.68 -29.57
N GLY A 342 -7.75 -5.06 -30.37
CA GLY A 342 -8.26 -6.41 -30.55
C GLY A 342 -9.45 -6.74 -29.64
N VAL A 343 -9.94 -5.76 -28.87
CA VAL A 343 -11.11 -5.91 -27.99
C VAL A 343 -12.34 -6.11 -28.87
N SER A 344 -13.27 -6.97 -28.45
CA SER A 344 -14.54 -7.22 -29.16
C SER A 344 -15.74 -6.71 -28.35
N PRO A 345 -16.95 -6.60 -28.94
CA PRO A 345 -18.15 -6.20 -28.23
C PRO A 345 -18.45 -7.07 -26.99
N LEU A 346 -18.17 -8.37 -27.06
CA LEU A 346 -18.33 -9.30 -25.94
C LEU A 346 -17.40 -8.94 -24.76
N HIS A 347 -16.13 -8.62 -25.00
CA HIS A 347 -15.25 -8.10 -23.94
C HIS A 347 -15.80 -6.82 -23.33
N THR A 348 -16.35 -5.92 -24.14
CA THR A 348 -16.90 -4.64 -23.69
C THR A 348 -18.12 -4.86 -22.78
N ALA A 349 -19.03 -5.75 -23.16
CA ALA A 349 -20.17 -6.15 -22.33
C ALA A 349 -19.72 -6.82 -21.02
N CYS A 350 -18.69 -7.68 -21.09
CA CYS A 350 -18.08 -8.34 -19.93
C CYS A 350 -17.35 -7.36 -18.99
N GLN A 351 -16.77 -6.28 -19.51
CA GLN A 351 -16.11 -5.24 -18.71
C GLN A 351 -17.13 -4.42 -17.91
N TYR A 352 -18.19 -3.96 -18.57
CA TYR A 352 -19.16 -3.01 -17.99
C TYR A 352 -20.34 -3.65 -17.25
N GLY A 353 -20.42 -5.00 -17.18
CA GLY A 353 -21.35 -5.71 -16.30
C GLY A 353 -22.75 -5.97 -16.88
N HIS A 354 -22.89 -6.00 -18.22
CA HIS A 354 -24.19 -6.05 -18.88
C HIS A 354 -24.60 -7.49 -19.23
N ASP A 355 -25.16 -8.22 -18.25
CA ASP A 355 -25.61 -9.62 -18.38
C ASP A 355 -26.50 -9.88 -19.62
N SER A 356 -27.54 -9.05 -19.80
CA SER A 356 -28.44 -9.11 -20.95
C SER A 356 -27.69 -9.03 -22.28
N ILE A 357 -26.76 -8.07 -22.41
CA ILE A 357 -25.95 -7.86 -23.61
C ILE A 357 -25.04 -9.06 -23.87
N VAL A 358 -24.40 -9.61 -22.84
CA VAL A 358 -23.59 -10.84 -22.96
C VAL A 358 -24.43 -11.99 -23.51
N GLN A 359 -25.63 -12.21 -22.95
CA GLN A 359 -26.53 -13.25 -23.45
C GLN A 359 -27.00 -13.01 -24.89
N LEU A 360 -27.27 -11.75 -25.28
CA LEU A 360 -27.63 -11.37 -26.65
C LEU A 360 -26.49 -11.63 -27.65
N LEU A 361 -25.26 -11.24 -27.30
CA LEU A 361 -24.07 -11.45 -28.13
C LEU A 361 -23.77 -12.95 -28.33
N LEU A 362 -23.83 -13.74 -27.25
CA LEU A 362 -23.61 -15.19 -27.32
C LEU A 362 -24.70 -15.89 -28.16
N ASN A 363 -25.97 -15.49 -28.02
CA ASN A 363 -27.07 -15.98 -28.87
C ASN A 363 -26.86 -15.67 -30.36
N ASN A 364 -26.18 -14.56 -30.67
CA ASN A 364 -25.82 -14.15 -32.03
C ASN A 364 -24.43 -14.65 -32.49
N ARG A 365 -23.87 -15.65 -31.81
CA ARG A 365 -22.59 -16.32 -32.16
C ARG A 365 -21.34 -15.45 -31.99
N ALA A 366 -21.32 -14.61 -30.95
CA ALA A 366 -20.05 -14.12 -30.42
C ALA A 366 -19.11 -15.28 -30.07
N ASP A 367 -17.85 -15.20 -30.48
CA ASP A 367 -16.83 -16.16 -30.08
C ASP A 367 -16.44 -15.89 -28.61
N VAL A 368 -16.92 -16.80 -27.76
CA VAL A 368 -16.74 -16.79 -26.31
C VAL A 368 -15.26 -16.87 -25.88
N ASN A 369 -14.37 -17.33 -26.77
CA ASN A 369 -12.94 -17.52 -26.54
C ASN A 369 -12.04 -16.58 -27.38
N LEU A 370 -12.62 -15.64 -28.13
CA LEU A 370 -11.87 -14.67 -28.94
C LEU A 370 -10.95 -13.82 -28.04
N CYS A 371 -9.64 -13.86 -28.25
CA CYS A 371 -8.68 -13.12 -27.44
C CYS A 371 -8.14 -11.85 -28.11
N TYR A 372 -8.04 -10.74 -27.36
CA TYR A 372 -7.37 -9.53 -27.85
C TYR A 372 -5.83 -9.64 -27.81
N LYS A 373 -5.10 -8.57 -28.18
CA LYS A 373 -3.63 -8.59 -28.37
C LYS A 373 -2.79 -9.12 -27.20
N ALA A 374 -3.31 -9.15 -25.97
CA ALA A 374 -2.64 -9.72 -24.80
C ALA A 374 -2.84 -11.26 -24.64
N GLY A 375 -3.73 -11.90 -25.41
CA GLY A 375 -4.19 -13.27 -25.16
C GLY A 375 -5.33 -13.37 -24.13
N VAL A 376 -5.72 -12.23 -23.54
CA VAL A 376 -6.85 -12.10 -22.62
C VAL A 376 -8.17 -12.32 -23.40
N SER A 377 -9.06 -13.10 -22.79
CA SER A 377 -10.37 -13.51 -23.33
C SER A 377 -11.55 -12.84 -22.56
N PRO A 378 -12.80 -12.94 -23.04
CA PRO A 378 -13.96 -12.38 -22.33
C PRO A 378 -14.13 -12.93 -20.91
N LEU A 379 -13.78 -14.21 -20.70
CA LEU A 379 -13.82 -14.84 -19.37
C LEU A 379 -12.82 -14.20 -18.41
N HIS A 380 -11.59 -13.92 -18.85
CA HIS A 380 -10.64 -13.13 -18.04
C HIS A 380 -11.19 -11.75 -17.70
N THR A 381 -11.85 -11.07 -18.64
CA THR A 381 -12.44 -9.74 -18.39
C THR A 381 -13.56 -9.83 -17.34
N ALA A 382 -14.47 -10.79 -17.45
CA ALA A 382 -15.51 -11.01 -16.44
C ALA A 382 -14.91 -11.34 -15.05
N CYS A 383 -13.87 -12.19 -15.02
CA CYS A 383 -13.12 -12.53 -13.80
C CYS A 383 -12.30 -11.37 -13.22
N GLN A 384 -11.90 -10.39 -14.02
CA GLN A 384 -11.20 -9.18 -13.54
C GLN A 384 -12.16 -8.22 -12.86
N TYR A 385 -13.33 -7.96 -13.48
CA TYR A 385 -14.25 -6.92 -13.05
C TYR A 385 -15.30 -7.39 -12.02
N GLY A 386 -15.37 -8.69 -11.70
CA GLY A 386 -16.18 -9.21 -10.59
C GLY A 386 -17.60 -9.61 -10.95
N HIS A 387 -17.88 -9.90 -12.22
CA HIS A 387 -19.24 -10.16 -12.72
C HIS A 387 -19.59 -11.64 -12.70
N ASP A 388 -20.03 -12.15 -11.53
CA ASP A 388 -20.42 -13.56 -11.31
C ASP A 388 -21.38 -14.12 -12.37
N SER A 389 -22.46 -13.38 -12.64
CA SER A 389 -23.47 -13.74 -13.66
C SER A 389 -22.84 -13.93 -15.05
N ILE A 390 -21.99 -13.00 -15.48
CA ILE A 390 -21.30 -13.05 -16.77
C ILE A 390 -20.36 -14.26 -16.83
N VAL A 391 -19.60 -14.54 -15.75
CA VAL A 391 -18.75 -15.74 -15.67
C VAL A 391 -19.60 -17.01 -15.87
N GLN A 392 -20.74 -17.11 -15.20
CA GLN A 392 -21.64 -18.26 -15.34
C GLN A 392 -22.23 -18.37 -16.76
N LEU A 393 -22.59 -17.24 -17.40
CA LEU A 393 -23.08 -17.20 -18.78
C LEU A 393 -22.01 -17.64 -19.79
N LEU A 394 -20.78 -17.17 -19.65
CA LEU A 394 -19.66 -17.54 -20.52
C LEU A 394 -19.32 -19.03 -20.40
N LEU A 395 -19.24 -19.56 -19.17
CA LEU A 395 -18.99 -20.99 -18.93
C LEU A 395 -20.11 -21.88 -19.49
N ASN A 396 -21.38 -21.49 -19.32
CA ASN A 396 -22.53 -22.18 -19.92
C ASN A 396 -22.45 -22.21 -21.47
N ASN A 397 -21.85 -21.19 -22.08
CA ASN A 397 -21.64 -21.09 -23.53
C ASN A 397 -20.28 -21.63 -23.99
N ARG A 398 -19.62 -22.47 -23.17
CA ARG A 398 -18.35 -23.17 -23.48
C ARG A 398 -17.13 -22.25 -23.63
N ALA A 399 -17.04 -21.20 -22.81
CA ALA A 399 -15.76 -20.58 -22.51
C ALA A 399 -14.77 -21.64 -21.99
N ASP A 400 -13.54 -21.63 -22.51
CA ASP A 400 -12.47 -22.47 -21.96
C ASP A 400 -11.97 -21.85 -20.65
N VAL A 401 -12.33 -22.53 -19.56
CA VAL A 401 -12.03 -22.16 -18.17
C VAL A 401 -10.52 -22.07 -17.89
N ASN A 402 -9.69 -22.74 -18.70
CA ASN A 402 -8.23 -22.80 -18.55
C ASN A 402 -7.48 -22.06 -19.68
N LEU A 403 -8.17 -21.37 -20.58
CA LEU A 403 -7.57 -20.60 -21.67
C LEU A 403 -6.63 -19.54 -21.11
N CYS A 404 -5.33 -19.64 -21.40
CA CYS A 404 -4.31 -18.74 -20.87
C CYS A 404 -4.04 -17.52 -21.77
N ASP A 405 -3.68 -16.40 -21.13
CA ASP A 405 -3.12 -15.22 -21.79
C ASP A 405 -1.66 -15.44 -22.29
N LYS A 406 -1.05 -14.42 -22.91
CA LYS A 406 0.33 -14.50 -23.41
C LYS A 406 1.40 -14.54 -22.30
N ALA A 407 1.09 -14.22 -21.05
CA ALA A 407 1.94 -14.48 -19.88
C ALA A 407 1.73 -15.89 -19.28
N GLY A 408 0.68 -16.61 -19.69
CA GLY A 408 0.26 -17.90 -19.16
C GLY A 408 -0.76 -17.79 -18.01
N VAL A 409 -1.22 -16.58 -17.70
CA VAL A 409 -2.23 -16.32 -16.66
C VAL A 409 -3.55 -16.92 -17.14
N SER A 410 -4.31 -17.56 -16.24
CA SER A 410 -5.62 -18.14 -16.53
C SER A 410 -6.73 -17.36 -15.80
N PRO A 411 -8.02 -17.51 -16.18
CA PRO A 411 -9.13 -16.84 -15.51
C PRO A 411 -9.17 -17.06 -13.99
N LEU A 412 -8.75 -18.25 -13.52
CA LEU A 412 -8.65 -18.57 -12.09
C LEU A 412 -7.59 -17.73 -11.39
N HIS A 413 -6.42 -17.49 -12.01
CA HIS A 413 -5.44 -16.55 -11.46
C HIS A 413 -6.00 -15.13 -11.40
N THR A 414 -6.74 -14.69 -12.43
CA THR A 414 -7.35 -13.35 -12.45
C THR A 414 -8.37 -13.19 -11.32
N ALA A 415 -9.26 -14.16 -11.13
CA ALA A 415 -10.21 -14.15 -10.00
C ALA A 415 -9.49 -14.14 -8.63
N CYS A 416 -8.41 -14.91 -8.48
CA CYS A 416 -7.57 -14.90 -7.28
C CYS A 416 -6.79 -13.60 -7.07
N GLN A 417 -6.42 -12.89 -8.15
CA GLN A 417 -5.69 -11.61 -8.09
C GLN A 417 -6.60 -10.45 -7.64
N TYR A 418 -7.87 -10.47 -8.04
CA TYR A 418 -8.83 -9.39 -7.76
C TYR A 418 -9.75 -9.66 -6.56
N GLY A 419 -9.66 -10.84 -5.93
CA GLY A 419 -10.36 -11.14 -4.67
C GLY A 419 -11.78 -11.68 -4.82
N HIS A 420 -12.17 -12.13 -6.02
CA HIS A 420 -13.55 -12.54 -6.31
C HIS A 420 -13.81 -14.01 -5.97
N ASP A 421 -14.15 -14.28 -4.71
CA ASP A 421 -14.31 -15.67 -4.20
C ASP A 421 -15.47 -16.46 -4.86
N SER A 422 -16.59 -15.80 -5.18
CA SER A 422 -17.70 -16.40 -5.93
C SER A 422 -17.24 -16.89 -7.31
N ILE A 423 -16.49 -16.05 -8.04
CA ILE A 423 -15.90 -16.39 -9.33
C ILE A 423 -14.92 -17.56 -9.19
N VAL A 424 -14.06 -17.57 -8.16
CA VAL A 424 -13.16 -18.71 -7.88
C VAL A 424 -13.96 -19.99 -7.70
N GLN A 425 -15.05 -19.98 -6.91
CA GLN A 425 -15.92 -21.14 -6.72
C GLN A 425 -16.61 -21.59 -8.03
N LEU A 426 -17.07 -20.64 -8.86
CA LEU A 426 -17.68 -20.94 -10.17
C LEU A 426 -16.67 -21.58 -11.14
N LEU A 427 -15.45 -21.06 -11.22
CA LEU A 427 -14.39 -21.60 -12.08
C LEU A 427 -13.97 -23.01 -11.64
N LEU A 428 -13.77 -23.24 -10.34
CA LEU A 428 -13.44 -24.56 -9.79
C LEU A 428 -14.56 -25.58 -10.04
N ASN A 429 -15.82 -25.20 -9.85
CA ASN A 429 -16.99 -26.03 -10.18
C ASN A 429 -17.03 -26.43 -11.68
N ASN A 430 -16.52 -25.56 -12.55
CA ASN A 430 -16.42 -25.80 -14.00
C ASN A 430 -15.08 -26.40 -14.43
N ARG A 431 -14.31 -26.99 -13.50
CA ARG A 431 -13.03 -27.71 -13.75
C ARG A 431 -11.88 -26.83 -14.22
N ALA A 432 -11.78 -25.62 -13.68
CA ALA A 432 -10.51 -24.90 -13.67
C ALA A 432 -9.42 -25.76 -13.03
N ASP A 433 -8.23 -25.82 -13.64
CA ASP A 433 -7.07 -26.47 -13.05
C ASP A 433 -6.50 -25.58 -11.94
N VAL A 434 -6.71 -26.04 -10.71
CA VAL A 434 -6.32 -25.37 -9.46
C VAL A 434 -4.81 -25.19 -9.32
N ASN A 435 -4.01 -26.00 -10.04
CA ASN A 435 -2.54 -26.01 -9.99
C ASN A 435 -1.87 -25.53 -11.29
N LEU A 436 -2.64 -25.10 -12.29
CA LEU A 436 -2.12 -24.55 -13.54
C LEU A 436 -1.22 -23.35 -13.26
N CYS A 437 0.07 -23.40 -13.64
CA CYS A 437 1.02 -22.31 -13.42
C CYS A 437 1.25 -21.46 -14.67
N TYR A 438 1.32 -20.13 -14.51
CA TYR A 438 1.77 -19.25 -15.59
C TYR A 438 3.30 -19.29 -15.79
N LYS A 439 3.85 -18.52 -16.74
CA LYS A 439 5.27 -18.59 -17.15
C LYS A 439 6.31 -18.45 -16.03
N ALA A 440 5.95 -17.89 -14.86
CA ALA A 440 6.83 -17.80 -13.69
C ALA A 440 6.84 -19.06 -12.79
N GLY A 441 6.01 -20.08 -13.07
CA GLY A 441 5.78 -21.22 -12.16
C GLY A 441 4.81 -20.92 -11.01
N VAL A 442 4.32 -19.69 -10.93
CA VAL A 442 3.33 -19.22 -9.95
C VAL A 442 1.96 -19.80 -10.31
N SER A 443 1.26 -20.35 -9.32
CA SER A 443 -0.08 -20.95 -9.41
C SER A 443 -1.16 -20.03 -8.80
N PRO A 444 -2.47 -20.32 -8.94
CA PRO A 444 -3.54 -19.54 -8.33
C PRO A 444 -3.41 -19.40 -6.80
N LEU A 445 -2.94 -20.45 -6.13
CA LEU A 445 -2.71 -20.45 -4.68
C LEU A 445 -1.63 -19.43 -4.28
N HIS A 446 -0.51 -19.36 -5.00
CA HIS A 446 0.49 -18.31 -4.78
C HIS A 446 -0.09 -16.90 -4.92
N THR A 447 -0.96 -16.68 -5.92
CA THR A 447 -1.62 -15.39 -6.14
C THR A 447 -2.53 -15.04 -4.96
N ALA A 448 -3.41 -15.96 -4.54
CA ALA A 448 -4.27 -15.75 -3.39
C ALA A 448 -3.48 -15.48 -2.10
N CYS A 449 -2.39 -16.23 -1.87
CA CYS A 449 -1.50 -16.06 -0.72
C CYS A 449 -0.63 -14.81 -0.78
N GLN A 450 -0.37 -14.23 -1.95
CA GLN A 450 0.31 -12.94 -2.08
C GLN A 450 -0.58 -11.78 -1.63
N TYR A 451 -1.89 -11.87 -1.88
CA TYR A 451 -2.86 -10.80 -1.56
C TYR A 451 -3.60 -11.00 -0.22
N GLY A 452 -3.48 -12.17 0.41
CA GLY A 452 -4.07 -12.44 1.74
C GLY A 452 -5.57 -12.76 1.70
N PHE A 453 -6.06 -13.30 0.58
CA PHE A 453 -7.47 -13.62 0.40
C PHE A 453 -7.83 -14.97 1.04
N ASP A 454 -7.88 -15.04 2.37
CA ASP A 454 -8.08 -16.26 3.17
C ASP A 454 -9.20 -17.18 2.64
N ARG A 455 -10.35 -16.61 2.25
CA ARG A 455 -11.49 -17.37 1.70
C ARG A 455 -11.16 -18.03 0.36
N ILE A 456 -10.39 -17.36 -0.50
CA ILE A 456 -9.91 -17.93 -1.78
C ILE A 456 -8.86 -19.01 -1.52
N VAL A 457 -7.94 -18.78 -0.58
CA VAL A 457 -6.95 -19.78 -0.15
C VAL A 457 -7.66 -21.05 0.34
N GLN A 458 -8.70 -20.93 1.17
CA GLN A 458 -9.52 -22.04 1.62
C GLN A 458 -10.24 -22.76 0.47
N LEU A 459 -10.83 -22.02 -0.49
CA LEU A 459 -11.50 -22.60 -1.66
C LEU A 459 -10.53 -23.40 -2.53
N LEU A 460 -9.32 -22.89 -2.77
CA LEU A 460 -8.29 -23.57 -3.55
C LEU A 460 -7.79 -24.84 -2.85
N LEU A 461 -7.48 -24.77 -1.55
CA LEU A 461 -7.06 -25.93 -0.76
C LEU A 461 -8.14 -27.02 -0.71
N ASN A 462 -9.42 -26.63 -0.50
CA ASN A 462 -10.56 -27.55 -0.55
C ASN A 462 -10.71 -28.26 -1.91
N ASN A 463 -10.24 -27.62 -3.00
CA ASN A 463 -10.24 -28.19 -4.35
C ASN A 463 -8.89 -28.83 -4.74
N ARG A 464 -8.03 -29.16 -3.76
CA ARG A 464 -6.75 -29.86 -3.93
C ARG A 464 -5.68 -29.04 -4.66
N ALA A 465 -5.61 -27.75 -4.38
CA ALA A 465 -4.39 -26.98 -4.61
C ALA A 465 -3.22 -27.65 -3.87
N ASP A 466 -2.08 -27.81 -4.53
CA ASP A 466 -0.85 -28.26 -3.88
C ASP A 466 -0.27 -27.10 -3.06
N VAL A 467 -0.33 -27.27 -1.74
CA VAL A 467 0.09 -26.29 -0.74
C VAL A 467 1.60 -26.00 -0.76
N ASN A 468 2.40 -26.92 -1.32
CA ASN A 468 3.86 -26.84 -1.38
C ASN A 468 4.41 -26.71 -2.82
N LEU A 469 3.55 -26.60 -3.83
CA LEU A 469 3.93 -26.35 -5.21
C LEU A 469 4.76 -25.06 -5.31
N CYS A 470 6.03 -25.14 -5.71
CA CYS A 470 6.94 -23.99 -5.78
C CYS A 470 6.98 -23.33 -7.16
N ASP A 471 7.17 -22.00 -7.17
CA ASP A 471 7.43 -21.25 -8.40
C ASP A 471 8.84 -21.50 -8.99
N LYS A 472 9.17 -20.89 -10.14
CA LYS A 472 10.49 -21.10 -10.79
C LYS A 472 11.68 -20.57 -9.98
N ARG A 473 11.46 -19.76 -8.95
CA ARG A 473 12.48 -19.32 -7.98
C ARG A 473 12.53 -20.24 -6.74
N GLY A 474 11.67 -21.25 -6.65
CA GLY A 474 11.54 -22.14 -5.49
C GLY A 474 10.62 -21.61 -4.40
N GLY A 475 10.01 -20.42 -4.56
CA GLY A 475 9.13 -19.86 -3.54
C GLY A 475 7.79 -20.58 -3.52
N SER A 476 7.40 -21.13 -2.37
CA SER A 476 6.08 -21.75 -2.14
C SER A 476 4.97 -20.72 -1.85
N PRO A 477 3.68 -21.11 -1.79
CA PRO A 477 2.59 -20.23 -1.35
C PRO A 477 2.78 -19.68 0.07
N LEU A 478 3.32 -20.49 1.00
CA LEU A 478 3.66 -20.07 2.36
C LEU A 478 4.68 -18.93 2.34
N ASN A 479 5.73 -19.05 1.54
CA ASN A 479 6.72 -17.98 1.34
C ASN A 479 6.08 -16.67 0.82
N ARG A 480 4.98 -16.73 0.06
CA ARG A 480 4.25 -15.54 -0.41
C ARG A 480 3.40 -14.90 0.69
N ALA A 481 2.73 -15.71 1.51
CA ALA A 481 1.98 -15.21 2.66
C ALA A 481 2.91 -14.58 3.70
N CYS A 482 3.99 -15.28 4.07
CA CYS A 482 4.95 -14.84 5.09
C CYS A 482 5.75 -13.60 4.67
N GLN A 483 5.98 -13.38 3.36
CA GLN A 483 6.60 -12.15 2.88
C GLN A 483 5.70 -10.92 3.07
N ASN A 484 4.37 -11.08 3.02
CA ASN A 484 3.41 -9.97 3.06
C ASN A 484 2.73 -9.77 4.42
N GLY A 485 2.88 -10.71 5.37
CA GLY A 485 2.36 -10.59 6.75
C GLY A 485 0.91 -11.01 6.90
N HIS A 486 0.44 -11.93 6.05
CA HIS A 486 -0.96 -12.39 6.03
C HIS A 486 -1.18 -13.50 7.05
N ASP A 487 -1.10 -13.18 8.35
CA ASP A 487 -1.11 -14.14 9.47
C ASP A 487 -2.20 -15.23 9.36
N SER A 488 -3.45 -14.85 9.02
CA SER A 488 -4.58 -15.77 8.79
C SER A 488 -4.30 -16.78 7.67
N THR A 489 -3.77 -16.31 6.54
CA THR A 489 -3.39 -17.15 5.41
C THR A 489 -2.24 -18.07 5.78
N VAL A 490 -1.25 -17.60 6.55
CA VAL A 490 -0.12 -18.41 7.04
C VAL A 490 -0.63 -19.56 7.91
N GLN A 491 -1.52 -19.29 8.87
CA GLN A 491 -2.14 -20.32 9.70
C GLN A 491 -2.96 -21.32 8.89
N LEU A 492 -3.72 -20.83 7.91
CA LEU A 492 -4.53 -21.68 7.02
C LEU A 492 -3.67 -22.62 6.17
N LEU A 493 -2.55 -22.15 5.64
CA LEU A 493 -1.59 -22.96 4.88
C LEU A 493 -0.95 -24.04 5.77
N LEU A 494 -0.46 -23.67 6.96
CA LEU A 494 0.14 -24.62 7.91
C LEU A 494 -0.87 -25.70 8.34
N ASN A 495 -2.12 -25.31 8.62
CA ASN A 495 -3.22 -26.23 8.92
C ASN A 495 -3.54 -27.23 7.78
N ASN A 496 -3.10 -26.94 6.55
CA ASN A 496 -3.28 -27.81 5.38
C ASN A 496 -1.96 -28.49 4.93
N GLY A 497 -0.93 -28.50 5.78
CA GLY A 497 0.32 -29.23 5.51
C GLY A 497 1.35 -28.48 4.67
N ALA A 498 1.34 -27.14 4.71
CA ALA A 498 2.47 -26.35 4.22
C ALA A 498 3.74 -26.69 5.00
N ASP A 499 4.84 -26.97 4.31
CA ASP A 499 6.15 -27.16 4.95
C ASP A 499 6.69 -25.80 5.41
N VAL A 500 6.74 -25.66 6.74
CA VAL A 500 7.14 -24.45 7.46
C VAL A 500 8.60 -24.03 7.18
N ASN A 501 9.45 -24.98 6.75
CA ASN A 501 10.87 -24.78 6.48
C ASN A 501 11.22 -24.86 4.98
N LEU A 502 10.21 -24.90 4.08
CA LEU A 502 10.41 -25.00 2.63
C LEU A 502 11.05 -23.73 2.05
N CYS A 503 12.37 -23.75 1.89
CA CYS A 503 13.14 -22.66 1.34
C CYS A 503 12.98 -22.47 -0.18
N ASP A 504 13.19 -21.24 -0.65
CA ASP A 504 13.39 -20.97 -2.08
C ASP A 504 14.82 -21.31 -2.56
N LYS A 505 15.11 -21.11 -3.85
CA LYS A 505 16.41 -21.46 -4.46
C LYS A 505 17.62 -20.70 -3.91
N ARG A 506 17.42 -19.69 -3.06
CA ARG A 506 18.48 -18.97 -2.32
C ARG A 506 18.58 -19.44 -0.87
N VAL A 507 18.03 -20.63 -0.57
CA VAL A 507 17.88 -21.20 0.78
C VAL A 507 17.06 -20.30 1.73
N VAL A 508 16.28 -19.35 1.19
CA VAL A 508 15.51 -18.41 2.03
C VAL A 508 14.19 -19.04 2.49
N SER A 509 14.08 -19.27 3.80
CA SER A 509 12.90 -19.86 4.47
C SER A 509 11.71 -18.91 4.61
N PRO A 510 10.49 -19.42 4.89
CA PRO A 510 9.32 -18.59 5.19
C PRO A 510 9.53 -17.67 6.40
N LEU A 511 10.18 -18.18 7.46
CA LEU A 511 10.50 -17.41 8.67
C LEU A 511 11.42 -16.23 8.36
N TYR A 512 12.51 -16.47 7.61
CA TYR A 512 13.41 -15.41 7.17
C TYR A 512 12.65 -14.28 6.43
N LYS A 513 11.70 -14.61 5.55
CA LYS A 513 10.92 -13.61 4.79
C LYS A 513 10.01 -12.77 5.70
N ALA A 514 9.47 -13.37 6.76
CA ALA A 514 8.72 -12.64 7.77
C ALA A 514 9.65 -11.73 8.61
N CYS A 515 10.81 -12.24 9.02
CA CYS A 515 11.81 -11.51 9.81
C CYS A 515 12.38 -10.28 9.09
N TYR A 516 12.67 -10.39 7.78
CA TYR A 516 13.11 -9.27 6.94
C TYR A 516 12.11 -8.09 6.96
N ASN A 517 10.82 -8.40 6.88
CA ASN A 517 9.75 -7.40 6.82
C ASN A 517 9.30 -6.89 8.20
N GLY A 518 9.56 -7.66 9.27
CA GLY A 518 9.13 -7.35 10.63
C GLY A 518 7.67 -7.75 10.92
N HIS A 519 7.21 -8.85 10.33
CA HIS A 519 5.84 -9.35 10.50
C HIS A 519 5.73 -10.19 11.78
N ASP A 520 5.75 -9.53 12.94
CA ASP A 520 5.84 -10.15 14.27
C ASP A 520 4.82 -11.28 14.52
N GLY A 521 3.57 -11.12 14.05
CA GLY A 521 2.52 -12.14 14.15
C GLY A 521 2.86 -13.40 13.37
N THR A 522 3.10 -13.28 12.06
CA THR A 522 3.64 -14.35 11.20
C THR A 522 4.89 -15.00 11.79
N VAL A 523 5.85 -14.23 12.31
CA VAL A 523 7.10 -14.76 12.89
C VAL A 523 6.81 -15.66 14.09
N LYS A 524 5.97 -15.22 15.03
CA LYS A 524 5.53 -16.06 16.14
C LYS A 524 4.81 -17.31 15.64
N LEU A 525 3.87 -17.14 14.71
CA LEU A 525 3.02 -18.20 14.21
C LEU A 525 3.79 -19.30 13.46
N LEU A 526 4.90 -18.95 12.80
CA LEU A 526 5.82 -19.91 12.18
C LEU A 526 6.62 -20.69 13.25
N MET A 527 7.14 -20.01 14.29
CA MET A 527 7.85 -20.67 15.38
C MET A 527 6.92 -21.59 16.20
N ASP A 528 5.69 -21.15 16.49
CA ASP A 528 4.62 -21.95 17.11
C ASP A 528 4.29 -23.23 16.30
N ASN A 529 4.66 -23.30 15.01
CA ASN A 529 4.47 -24.45 14.11
C ASN A 529 5.78 -25.15 13.70
N GLY A 530 6.90 -24.91 14.41
CA GLY A 530 8.15 -25.65 14.21
C GLY A 530 9.08 -25.14 13.10
N ALA A 531 9.01 -23.84 12.79
CA ALA A 531 10.04 -23.20 11.97
C ALA A 531 11.42 -23.27 12.66
N ASP A 532 12.46 -23.62 11.90
CA ASP A 532 13.84 -23.53 12.38
C ASP A 532 14.26 -22.06 12.46
N VAL A 533 14.39 -21.58 13.70
CA VAL A 533 14.73 -20.20 14.05
C VAL A 533 16.13 -19.78 13.57
N ASN A 534 17.01 -20.75 13.32
CA ASN A 534 18.40 -20.55 12.92
C ASN A 534 18.66 -20.91 11.44
N LEU A 535 17.62 -21.21 10.65
CA LEU A 535 17.75 -21.58 9.24
C LEU A 535 18.18 -20.39 8.36
N CYS A 536 19.47 -20.35 8.03
CA CYS A 536 20.11 -19.29 7.25
C CYS A 536 19.84 -19.36 5.73
N ASP A 537 20.12 -18.24 5.05
CA ASP A 537 20.17 -18.17 3.58
C ASP A 537 21.45 -18.77 2.96
N GLU A 538 21.54 -18.75 1.62
CA GLU A 538 22.70 -19.18 0.82
C GLU A 538 24.05 -18.51 1.16
N THR A 539 24.06 -17.47 2.00
CA THR A 539 25.27 -16.77 2.49
C THR A 539 25.50 -16.97 3.98
N GLY A 540 24.75 -17.86 4.63
CA GLY A 540 24.83 -18.12 6.07
C GLY A 540 24.17 -17.06 6.94
N VAL A 541 23.46 -16.07 6.39
CA VAL A 541 22.81 -15.03 7.20
C VAL A 541 21.53 -15.57 7.83
N SER A 542 21.45 -15.51 9.16
CA SER A 542 20.32 -16.01 9.94
C SER A 542 19.09 -15.10 9.92
N PRO A 543 17.87 -15.62 10.22
CA PRO A 543 16.67 -14.79 10.37
C PRO A 543 16.84 -13.69 11.42
N LEU A 544 17.59 -13.95 12.50
CA LEU A 544 17.96 -13.00 13.54
C LEU A 544 18.85 -11.88 13.00
N ASN A 545 19.94 -12.21 12.30
CA ASN A 545 20.83 -11.23 11.70
C ASN A 545 20.07 -10.32 10.71
N ARG A 546 19.17 -10.90 9.89
CA ARG A 546 18.34 -10.13 8.97
C ARG A 546 17.31 -9.24 9.69
N ALA A 547 16.73 -9.67 10.82
CA ALA A 547 15.87 -8.83 11.66
C ALA A 547 16.65 -7.67 12.31
N CYS A 548 17.88 -7.92 12.78
CA CYS A 548 18.80 -6.91 13.29
C CYS A 548 19.12 -5.84 12.24
N GLN A 549 19.49 -6.23 11.02
CA GLN A 549 19.83 -5.32 9.91
C GLN A 549 18.75 -4.26 9.67
N TYR A 550 17.48 -4.68 9.61
CA TYR A 550 16.33 -3.81 9.32
C TYR A 550 15.70 -3.16 10.56
N GLY A 551 16.36 -3.19 11.72
CA GLY A 551 15.91 -2.49 12.93
C GLY A 551 14.63 -3.08 13.55
N ARG A 552 14.38 -4.38 13.35
CA ARG A 552 13.12 -5.05 13.73
C ARG A 552 13.12 -5.44 15.22
N TYR A 553 13.15 -4.47 16.12
CA TYR A 553 13.31 -4.69 17.57
C TYR A 553 12.34 -5.75 18.15
N SER A 554 11.04 -5.64 17.85
CA SER A 554 10.03 -6.62 18.29
C SER A 554 10.34 -8.03 17.80
N THR A 555 10.71 -8.16 16.52
CA THR A 555 11.03 -9.42 15.87
C THR A 555 12.31 -10.04 16.43
N VAL A 556 13.35 -9.23 16.66
CA VAL A 556 14.58 -9.67 17.33
C VAL A 556 14.27 -10.17 18.74
N SER A 557 13.43 -9.46 19.49
CA SER A 557 12.97 -9.91 20.81
C SER A 557 12.23 -11.25 20.72
N LEU A 558 11.31 -11.42 19.76
CA LEU A 558 10.59 -12.68 19.55
C LEU A 558 11.54 -13.84 19.23
N LEU A 559 12.52 -13.64 18.34
CA LEU A 559 13.50 -14.67 17.96
C LEU A 559 14.39 -15.08 19.15
N LEU A 560 14.93 -14.12 19.90
CA LEU A 560 15.79 -14.40 21.07
C LEU A 560 15.02 -15.12 22.20
N ASN A 561 13.73 -14.81 22.39
CA ASN A 561 12.87 -15.54 23.32
C ASN A 561 12.48 -16.96 22.84
N ASN A 562 12.83 -17.34 21.61
CA ASN A 562 12.58 -18.66 21.00
C ASN A 562 13.89 -19.32 20.53
N GLU A 563 14.95 -19.20 21.34
CA GLU A 563 16.22 -19.93 21.18
C GLU A 563 17.00 -19.65 19.86
N ALA A 564 16.79 -18.48 19.26
CA ALA A 564 17.68 -17.98 18.20
C ALA A 564 19.11 -17.79 18.73
N ASP A 565 20.11 -18.33 18.02
CA ASP A 565 21.51 -18.16 18.38
C ASP A 565 21.96 -16.72 18.10
N VAL A 566 22.10 -15.97 19.20
CA VAL A 566 22.53 -14.57 19.27
C VAL A 566 23.90 -14.33 18.63
N ASN A 567 24.73 -15.38 18.49
CA ASN A 567 26.10 -15.32 17.97
C ASN A 567 26.24 -15.97 16.59
N LEU A 568 25.15 -16.43 15.95
CA LEU A 568 25.19 -17.14 14.66
C LEU A 568 25.69 -16.25 13.51
N CYS A 569 26.96 -16.43 13.16
CA CYS A 569 27.65 -15.71 12.10
C CYS A 569 27.33 -16.22 10.69
N ASP A 570 27.46 -15.32 9.72
CA ASP A 570 27.38 -15.65 8.29
C ASP A 570 28.68 -16.30 7.72
N GLU A 571 28.70 -16.57 6.41
CA GLU A 571 29.89 -17.12 5.73
C GLU A 571 31.14 -16.22 5.80
N THR A 572 31.02 -14.95 6.17
CA THR A 572 32.16 -14.03 6.40
C THR A 572 32.56 -13.93 7.88
N GLY A 573 31.79 -14.54 8.79
CA GLY A 573 31.98 -14.44 10.24
C GLY A 573 31.24 -13.27 10.88
N VAL A 574 30.40 -12.55 10.14
CA VAL A 574 29.66 -11.38 10.65
C VAL A 574 28.47 -11.87 11.48
N SER A 575 28.53 -11.60 12.80
CA SER A 575 27.48 -11.93 13.77
C SER A 575 26.33 -10.91 13.75
N PRO A 576 25.15 -11.23 14.33
CA PRO A 576 24.04 -10.28 14.45
C PRO A 576 24.44 -8.98 15.17
N LEU A 577 25.40 -9.04 16.12
CA LEU A 577 25.90 -7.88 16.84
C LEU A 577 26.69 -6.94 15.91
N HIS A 578 27.61 -7.45 15.08
CA HIS A 578 28.31 -6.65 14.07
C HIS A 578 27.33 -5.90 13.15
N THR A 579 26.35 -6.60 12.59
CA THR A 579 25.35 -6.00 11.70
C THR A 579 24.51 -4.94 12.44
N THR A 580 24.16 -5.18 13.71
CA THR A 580 23.45 -4.18 14.52
C THR A 580 24.32 -2.95 14.77
N CYS A 581 25.62 -3.12 15.02
CA CYS A 581 26.58 -2.04 15.18
C CYS A 581 26.80 -1.25 13.88
N GLN A 582 26.83 -1.90 12.71
CA GLN A 582 26.94 -1.24 11.41
C GLN A 582 25.76 -0.30 11.13
N TYR A 583 24.53 -0.77 11.37
CA TYR A 583 23.31 -0.07 11.00
C TYR A 583 22.75 0.90 12.06
N GLY A 584 23.42 1.06 13.22
CA GLY A 584 23.11 2.11 14.19
C GLY A 584 21.88 1.84 15.08
N HIS A 585 21.56 0.57 15.38
CA HIS A 585 20.35 0.21 16.13
C HIS A 585 20.60 0.03 17.63
N ASP A 586 20.91 1.12 18.36
CA ASP A 586 21.21 1.17 19.81
C ASP A 586 20.39 0.19 20.68
N SER A 587 19.06 0.24 20.56
CA SER A 587 18.15 -0.59 21.37
C SER A 587 18.30 -2.10 21.09
N ILE A 588 18.67 -2.46 19.86
CA ILE A 588 18.92 -3.86 19.47
C ILE A 588 20.31 -4.30 19.96
N VAL A 589 21.31 -3.41 19.99
CA VAL A 589 22.63 -3.70 20.61
C VAL A 589 22.43 -4.07 22.07
N GLN A 590 21.70 -3.24 22.83
CA GLN A 590 21.40 -3.54 24.24
C GLN A 590 20.60 -4.85 24.41
N LEU A 591 19.65 -5.14 23.51
CA LEU A 591 18.86 -6.36 23.54
C LEU A 591 19.69 -7.62 23.26
N LEU A 592 20.61 -7.58 22.29
CA LEU A 592 21.54 -8.66 21.98
C LEU A 592 22.51 -8.92 23.16
N LEU A 593 23.12 -7.87 23.72
CA LEU A 593 24.03 -7.97 24.87
C LEU A 593 23.31 -8.54 26.11
N ASN A 594 22.07 -8.10 26.38
CA ASN A 594 21.23 -8.68 27.44
C ASN A 594 20.97 -10.18 27.24
N ASN A 595 20.93 -10.65 25.99
CA ASN A 595 20.76 -12.07 25.62
C ASN A 595 22.10 -12.80 25.38
N ARG A 596 23.21 -12.29 25.94
CA ARG A 596 24.55 -12.91 25.91
C ARG A 596 25.20 -12.99 24.52
N ALA A 597 24.95 -11.99 23.67
CA ALA A 597 25.84 -11.75 22.54
C ALA A 597 27.28 -11.59 23.01
N ASP A 598 28.23 -12.27 22.37
CA ASP A 598 29.65 -12.08 22.63
C ASP A 598 30.09 -10.75 22.02
N VAL A 599 30.38 -9.81 22.92
CA VAL A 599 30.79 -8.44 22.61
C VAL A 599 32.14 -8.36 21.87
N ASN A 600 32.95 -9.42 21.94
CA ASN A 600 34.30 -9.52 21.37
C ASN A 600 34.42 -10.58 20.27
N LEU A 601 33.33 -11.23 19.88
CA LEU A 601 33.31 -12.21 18.77
C LEU A 601 33.70 -11.53 17.46
N CYS A 602 34.83 -11.90 16.88
CA CYS A 602 35.33 -11.34 15.62
C CYS A 602 34.85 -12.09 14.37
N ASP A 603 34.86 -11.39 13.23
CA ASP A 603 34.66 -11.96 11.90
C ASP A 603 35.87 -12.76 11.38
N LYS A 604 35.82 -13.23 10.11
CA LYS A 604 36.96 -13.93 9.49
C LYS A 604 38.17 -13.03 9.19
N THR A 605 38.07 -11.70 9.29
CA THR A 605 39.20 -10.76 9.19
C THR A 605 39.78 -10.36 10.55
N GLY A 606 39.11 -10.68 11.66
CA GLY A 606 39.49 -10.28 13.02
C GLY A 606 38.83 -8.98 13.49
N VAL A 607 38.05 -8.33 12.63
CA VAL A 607 37.23 -7.16 12.99
C VAL A 607 36.20 -7.60 14.03
N SER A 608 35.99 -6.78 15.06
CA SER A 608 35.02 -7.01 16.14
C SER A 608 33.85 -6.01 16.07
N PRO A 609 32.74 -6.22 16.81
CA PRO A 609 31.61 -5.30 16.79
C PRO A 609 31.97 -3.87 17.23
N LEU A 610 32.99 -3.72 18.09
CA LEU A 610 33.51 -2.41 18.49
C LEU A 610 34.22 -1.71 17.33
N HIS A 611 35.05 -2.41 16.54
CA HIS A 611 35.62 -1.84 15.31
C HIS A 611 34.50 -1.38 14.35
N THR A 612 33.44 -2.17 14.18
CA THR A 612 32.31 -1.81 13.33
C THR A 612 31.59 -0.56 13.85
N ALA A 613 31.30 -0.47 15.15
CA ALA A 613 30.71 0.73 15.75
C ALA A 613 31.60 1.97 15.56
N CYS A 614 32.92 1.81 15.72
CA CYS A 614 33.91 2.87 15.53
C CYS A 614 34.12 3.28 14.07
N GLN A 615 33.89 2.39 13.10
CA GLN A 615 33.97 2.70 11.67
C GLN A 615 32.83 3.64 11.23
N TYR A 616 31.63 3.42 11.77
CA TYR A 616 30.42 4.17 11.40
C TYR A 616 30.10 5.34 12.35
N GLY A 617 30.87 5.55 13.42
CA GLY A 617 30.75 6.71 14.31
C GLY A 617 29.58 6.65 15.29
N HIS A 618 29.09 5.44 15.61
CA HIS A 618 27.92 5.27 16.47
C HIS A 618 28.31 5.37 17.95
N ASP A 619 28.58 6.59 18.42
CA ASP A 619 29.03 6.90 19.80
C ASP A 619 28.22 6.18 20.89
N SER A 620 26.88 6.13 20.76
CA SER A 620 25.98 5.38 21.65
C SER A 620 26.37 3.91 21.74
N ILE A 621 26.56 3.27 20.59
CA ILE A 621 26.90 1.84 20.47
C ILE A 621 28.30 1.59 21.02
N VAL A 622 29.26 2.47 20.72
CA VAL A 622 30.62 2.39 21.28
C VAL A 622 30.56 2.40 22.82
N GLN A 623 29.82 3.34 23.43
CA GLN A 623 29.66 3.38 24.88
C GLN A 623 28.90 2.16 25.44
N LEU A 624 27.88 1.65 24.74
CA LEU A 624 27.16 0.43 25.14
C LEU A 624 28.05 -0.81 25.11
N LEU A 625 28.87 -0.99 24.08
CA LEU A 625 29.80 -2.10 23.95
C LEU A 625 30.87 -2.05 25.05
N LEU A 626 31.49 -0.88 25.28
CA LEU A 626 32.48 -0.67 26.35
C LEU A 626 31.89 -0.93 27.75
N ASN A 627 30.67 -0.44 28.02
CA ASN A 627 29.95 -0.73 29.27
C ASN A 627 29.70 -2.24 29.49
N ASN A 628 29.61 -3.02 28.41
CA ASN A 628 29.43 -4.47 28.43
C ASN A 628 30.75 -5.25 28.26
N ARG A 629 31.90 -4.61 28.51
CA ARG A 629 33.25 -5.21 28.49
C ARG A 629 33.74 -5.64 27.09
N ALA A 630 33.41 -4.85 26.06
CA ALA A 630 34.21 -4.86 24.84
C ALA A 630 35.68 -4.57 25.17
N ASP A 631 36.59 -5.35 24.60
CA ASP A 631 38.02 -5.07 24.69
C ASP A 631 38.35 -3.91 23.74
N VAL A 632 38.67 -2.78 24.35
CA VAL A 632 38.98 -1.50 23.67
C VAL A 632 40.25 -1.58 22.81
N ASN A 633 41.12 -2.57 23.06
CA ASN A 633 42.41 -2.76 22.40
C ASN A 633 42.50 -4.07 21.59
N LEU A 634 41.41 -4.83 21.48
CA LEU A 634 41.33 -6.03 20.64
C LEU A 634 41.60 -5.65 19.18
N CYS A 635 42.66 -6.20 18.59
CA CYS A 635 43.04 -5.92 17.20
C CYS A 635 42.51 -6.95 16.19
N ASP A 636 42.36 -6.52 14.94
CA ASP A 636 42.11 -7.38 13.79
C ASP A 636 43.35 -8.23 13.38
N LYS A 637 43.23 -9.02 12.30
CA LYS A 637 44.36 -9.81 11.79
C LYS A 637 45.50 -8.97 11.19
N THR A 638 45.32 -7.67 10.95
CA THR A 638 46.37 -6.74 10.52
C THR A 638 47.00 -5.96 11.68
N GLY A 639 46.47 -6.07 12.91
CA GLY A 639 46.94 -5.34 14.08
C GLY A 639 46.23 -3.99 14.29
N VAL A 640 45.31 -3.62 13.40
CA VAL A 640 44.47 -2.43 13.53
C VAL A 640 43.53 -2.62 14.72
N SER A 641 43.40 -1.57 15.55
CA SER A 641 42.51 -1.55 16.73
C SER A 641 41.30 -0.63 16.52
N PRO A 642 40.29 -0.64 17.40
CA PRO A 642 39.15 0.28 17.31
C PRO A 642 39.54 1.76 17.31
N LEU A 643 40.63 2.12 18.00
CA LEU A 643 41.17 3.49 18.03
C LEU A 643 41.74 3.90 16.66
N HIS A 644 42.52 3.04 16.01
CA HIS A 644 42.96 3.27 14.63
C HIS A 644 41.76 3.48 13.69
N THR A 645 40.71 2.68 13.85
CA THR A 645 39.50 2.76 13.04
C THR A 645 38.77 4.10 13.25
N ALA A 646 38.56 4.52 14.50
CA ALA A 646 37.95 5.81 14.81
C ALA A 646 38.78 6.99 14.28
N CYS A 647 40.12 6.92 14.38
CA CYS A 647 41.03 7.91 13.82
C CYS A 647 41.07 7.91 12.28
N GLN A 648 40.82 6.77 11.62
CA GLN A 648 40.80 6.67 10.17
C GLN A 648 39.54 7.30 9.54
N TYR A 649 38.41 7.35 10.27
CA TYR A 649 37.11 7.79 9.77
C TYR A 649 36.59 9.11 10.40
N GLU A 650 37.48 9.93 10.98
CA GLU A 650 37.21 11.27 11.55
C GLU A 650 36.25 11.33 12.77
N HIS A 651 36.02 10.22 13.48
CA HIS A 651 35.05 10.18 14.58
C HIS A 651 35.61 10.73 15.91
N GLU A 652 35.80 12.05 16.02
CA GLU A 652 36.40 12.75 17.17
C GLU A 652 35.77 12.35 18.53
N SER A 653 34.44 12.24 18.58
CA SER A 653 33.69 11.79 19.76
C SER A 653 34.04 10.35 20.13
N THR A 654 34.04 9.44 19.17
CA THR A 654 34.38 8.02 19.38
C THR A 654 35.84 7.87 19.84
N VAL A 655 36.78 8.60 19.24
CA VAL A 655 38.19 8.65 19.70
C VAL A 655 38.26 9.05 21.19
N ARG A 656 37.50 10.09 21.58
CA ARG A 656 37.42 10.56 22.96
C ARG A 656 36.81 9.50 23.91
N LEU A 657 35.78 8.78 23.46
CA LEU A 657 35.18 7.68 24.23
C LEU A 657 36.16 6.52 24.42
N LEU A 658 36.87 6.10 23.37
CA LEU A 658 37.85 5.02 23.42
C LEU A 658 39.00 5.35 24.40
N LEU A 659 39.61 6.54 24.28
CA LEU A 659 40.68 6.98 25.17
C LEU A 659 40.22 7.04 26.64
N ASN A 660 39.03 7.59 26.90
CA ASN A 660 38.43 7.63 28.24
C ASN A 660 38.16 6.23 28.84
N ASN A 661 38.10 5.17 28.02
CA ASN A 661 37.89 3.78 28.45
C ASN A 661 39.18 2.93 28.37
N GLY A 662 40.36 3.55 28.21
CA GLY A 662 41.65 2.86 28.28
C GLY A 662 42.17 2.31 26.95
N ALA A 663 41.77 2.89 25.83
CA ALA A 663 42.43 2.63 24.54
C ALA A 663 43.92 3.02 24.62
N ASP A 664 44.80 2.12 24.19
CA ASP A 664 46.22 2.40 24.07
C ASP A 664 46.46 3.30 22.86
N VAL A 665 46.80 4.55 23.15
CA VAL A 665 47.06 5.61 22.18
C VAL A 665 48.30 5.34 21.31
N ASN A 666 49.19 4.44 21.75
CA ASN A 666 50.48 4.11 21.14
C ASN A 666 50.57 2.69 20.58
N LEU A 667 49.50 1.88 20.70
CA LEU A 667 49.40 0.57 20.09
C LEU A 667 49.48 0.70 18.56
N CYS A 668 50.47 0.09 17.91
CA CYS A 668 50.63 0.10 16.46
C CYS A 668 50.05 -1.16 15.79
N ASP A 669 49.63 -1.01 14.53
CA ASP A 669 49.37 -2.14 13.65
C ASP A 669 50.66 -2.88 13.20
N LYS A 670 50.51 -3.98 12.47
CA LYS A 670 51.65 -4.83 12.06
C LYS A 670 52.65 -4.16 11.11
N THR A 671 52.37 -2.97 10.60
CA THR A 671 53.30 -2.17 9.78
C THR A 671 53.96 -1.03 10.58
N GLY A 672 53.77 -1.00 11.90
CA GLY A 672 54.28 0.05 12.80
C GLY A 672 53.46 1.35 12.74
N VAL A 673 52.32 1.37 12.05
CA VAL A 673 51.46 2.55 11.96
C VAL A 673 50.67 2.68 13.26
N SER A 674 50.69 3.87 13.87
CA SER A 674 49.94 4.22 15.09
C SER A 674 48.64 4.98 14.81
N PRO A 675 47.72 5.14 15.78
CA PRO A 675 46.53 5.98 15.64
C PRO A 675 46.87 7.45 15.32
N LEU A 676 47.97 7.98 15.90
CA LEU A 676 48.49 9.31 15.59
C LEU A 676 48.96 9.42 14.13
N TYR A 677 49.65 8.40 13.62
CA TYR A 677 50.04 8.36 12.21
C TYR A 677 48.82 8.40 11.29
N ARG A 678 47.78 7.60 11.57
CA ARG A 678 46.51 7.60 10.79
C ARG A 678 45.84 8.98 10.79
N ALA A 679 45.77 9.63 11.96
CA ALA A 679 45.19 10.97 12.09
C ALA A 679 46.00 12.05 11.34
N CYS A 680 47.33 11.97 11.35
CA CYS A 680 48.23 12.86 10.60
C CYS A 680 48.15 12.66 9.09
N GLN A 681 48.10 11.40 8.63
CA GLN A 681 48.00 11.04 7.21
C GLN A 681 46.75 11.66 6.56
N ASN A 682 45.64 11.66 7.30
CA ASN A 682 44.33 12.17 6.88
C ASN A 682 44.04 13.62 7.33
N GLU A 683 45.03 14.34 7.89
CA GLU A 683 44.95 15.77 8.26
C GLU A 683 43.92 16.13 9.36
N TYR A 684 43.44 15.14 10.14
CA TYR A 684 42.37 15.30 11.14
C TYR A 684 42.83 16.01 12.42
N GLY A 685 43.08 17.32 12.32
CA GLY A 685 43.86 18.04 13.33
C GLY A 685 43.30 18.10 14.75
N ARG A 686 41.99 17.94 14.94
CA ARG A 686 41.40 17.80 16.28
C ARG A 686 41.69 16.45 16.91
N ILE A 687 41.69 15.38 16.11
CA ILE A 687 42.04 14.03 16.54
C ILE A 687 43.54 13.98 16.83
N VAL A 688 44.39 14.61 16.01
CA VAL A 688 45.82 14.78 16.30
C VAL A 688 46.05 15.43 17.66
N GLN A 689 45.41 16.59 17.94
CA GLN A 689 45.54 17.24 19.25
C GLN A 689 45.01 16.34 20.39
N LEU A 690 43.85 15.71 20.22
CA LEU A 690 43.25 14.83 21.22
C LEU A 690 44.13 13.62 21.56
N LEU A 691 44.84 13.05 20.59
CA LEU A 691 45.79 11.96 20.80
C LEU A 691 47.05 12.44 21.55
N LEU A 692 47.59 13.60 21.17
CA LEU A 692 48.74 14.22 21.87
C LEU A 692 48.40 14.57 23.32
N ASP A 693 47.21 15.15 23.57
CA ASP A 693 46.68 15.47 24.90
C ASP A 693 46.54 14.21 25.79
N ASN A 694 46.49 13.02 25.20
CA ASN A 694 46.43 11.72 25.88
C ASN A 694 47.74 10.92 25.82
N GLY A 695 48.85 11.52 25.39
CA GLY A 695 50.19 10.92 25.46
C GLY A 695 50.62 10.09 24.24
N ALA A 696 50.11 10.41 23.05
CA ALA A 696 50.60 9.82 21.80
C ALA A 696 52.08 10.17 21.54
N ASP A 697 52.92 9.16 21.27
CA ASP A 697 54.32 9.34 20.93
C ASP A 697 54.49 9.66 19.43
N ILE A 698 54.98 10.86 19.16
CA ILE A 698 55.27 11.40 17.84
C ILE A 698 56.42 10.67 17.11
N ASN A 699 57.23 9.89 17.84
CA ASN A 699 58.41 9.20 17.33
C ASN A 699 58.15 7.76 16.87
N LEU A 700 56.92 7.25 17.02
CA LEU A 700 56.53 5.92 16.53
C LEU A 700 56.53 5.89 15.00
N CYS A 701 57.61 5.37 14.43
CA CYS A 701 57.77 5.21 12.99
C CYS A 701 57.17 3.89 12.47
N THR A 702 56.72 3.90 11.21
CA THR A 702 56.38 2.69 10.46
C THR A 702 57.62 1.82 10.20
N GLU A 703 57.41 0.59 9.70
CA GLU A 703 58.51 -0.29 9.23
C GLU A 703 59.39 0.37 8.14
N ASN A 704 58.88 1.36 7.40
CA ASN A 704 59.65 2.12 6.41
C ASN A 704 60.48 3.28 7.02
N GLY A 705 60.31 3.57 8.30
CA GLY A 705 60.93 4.70 9.00
C GLY A 705 60.13 6.01 8.95
N ASP A 706 58.92 6.01 8.38
CA ASP A 706 58.07 7.20 8.31
C ASP A 706 57.45 7.53 9.69
N SER A 707 57.68 8.73 10.21
CA SER A 707 57.03 9.20 11.45
C SER A 707 55.77 10.02 11.18
N PRO A 708 54.83 10.13 12.15
CA PRO A 708 53.70 11.06 12.09
C PRO A 708 54.12 12.51 11.77
N PHE A 709 55.27 12.94 12.32
CA PHE A 709 55.86 14.26 12.07
C PHE A 709 56.36 14.45 10.63
N PHE A 710 56.91 13.40 10.01
CA PHE A 710 57.35 13.44 8.61
C PHE A 710 56.17 13.69 7.65
N PHE A 711 55.04 13.01 7.86
CA PHE A 711 53.82 13.26 7.09
C PHE A 711 53.21 14.64 7.37
N ALA A 712 53.15 15.07 8.63
CA ALA A 712 52.61 16.38 9.00
C ALA A 712 53.44 17.56 8.45
N SER A 713 54.76 17.37 8.25
CA SER A 713 55.65 18.40 7.71
C SER A 713 55.68 18.47 6.18
N GLN A 714 55.52 17.35 5.45
CA GLN A 714 55.46 17.37 3.98
C GLN A 714 54.25 18.11 3.41
N LYS A 715 53.08 18.06 4.07
CA LYS A 715 51.82 18.66 3.58
C LYS A 715 51.64 20.17 3.84
N SER A 716 52.68 20.88 4.29
CA SER A 716 52.71 22.37 4.36
C SER A 716 51.68 23.05 5.31
N HIS A 717 51.54 22.56 6.54
CA HIS A 717 50.59 23.12 7.52
C HIS A 717 51.25 23.67 8.80
N GLU A 718 51.51 24.99 8.82
CA GLU A 718 52.06 25.73 9.98
C GLU A 718 51.27 25.59 11.30
N ARG A 719 50.03 25.09 11.26
CA ARG A 719 49.22 24.88 12.48
C ARG A 719 49.71 23.68 13.30
N PHE A 720 50.19 22.63 12.65
CA PHE A 720 50.65 21.42 13.36
C PHE A 720 52.02 21.63 14.00
N SER A 721 52.96 22.25 13.27
CA SER A 721 54.29 22.62 13.76
C SER A 721 54.33 23.75 14.81
N LYS A 722 53.19 24.03 15.47
CA LYS A 722 53.03 24.97 16.59
C LYS A 722 52.28 24.34 17.79
N SER A 723 51.75 23.11 17.65
CA SER A 723 51.27 22.25 18.76
C SER A 723 52.24 21.11 19.09
N TYR A 724 53.13 20.75 18.16
CA TYR A 724 54.26 19.84 18.36
C TYR A 724 55.45 20.54 19.03
#